data_AF-A0ABD3VZ76-F1
#
_entry.id   AF-A0ABD3VZ76-F1
#
_cell.length_a   1.000
_cell.length_b   1.000
_cell.length_c   1.000
_cell.angle_alpha   90.00
_cell.angle_beta   90.00
_cell.angle_gamma   90.00
#
_symmetry.space_group_name_H-M   'P 1'
#
loop_
_entity.id
_entity.type
_entity.pdbx_description
1 polymer ?
#
loop_
_entity_poly.entity_id
_entity_poly.type
_entity_poly.pdbx_seq_one_letter_code
_entity_poly.pdbx_strand_id
1 'polypeptide(L)'
;MDTVSQNLFREALEAGKQKVYNIRLMVVGHLGVGKTTLTKRILGEEVEEAPHVSTEGIEVHARCGKIDLATKEWIMDETEHRFPDTSQHLVNIGENHTKQKGNTDQEGIGSFATGGAVPASFELNINETNMLLDRYQVNTGINKKTSNSDLHDFVTKYRTRSHLGEEFCYVTVLDFASEIAFYSAHQAFMSRRTIYLLVTDMSKGLDDGFKGDTCSMSSNQNVERSIKNDAVFWLNSIHSHGITAGASPRCEGRNQQETRNNKQDHCGEGQYPPVILVATHSDKVPEGEKEETKEEYFEQVRKILNDRPLRFLLKEYFAFSKFGPETDIDALKQKIVELAKQQHYWGEEIPGKWLSLEQKLMELKRTGVKIIEYSSVEKINNLSDVKIENQDELEVFLRFEHDLGNIVFFSTKELREKVVLDPEWLIDGVKILISPPQRVRENPYIYPQVSVFKDNGRLAKSLIGSIWSGPEHEEFNKNQDHLLDVLEKLNIIAKSWDHEGKVENQYYWVPCVIYKSAPEHVKNPSPYDGMTKTSTLCFESTTKFVHIGVFHRLVACLLSQWTPAHEEESGEYQIYHGCCVFEVDQCHSLLLAQNDYVILATMFRYSSEGAYPDNDLCNLVRNRIYSTLNDISSRICPNSMFEICVKCEKSSTDTIKGLHSITDTTEKRCACSNPKHPVKVESLLKFWEV
;
A
#
# COMPACT_ATOMS: atom_id res chain seq x y z
N MET A 1 -10.70 -12.82 -10.01
CA MET A 1 -12.11 -13.30 -10.07
C MET A 1 -12.16 -14.78 -10.42
N ASP A 2 -12.96 -15.54 -9.67
CA ASP A 2 -13.43 -16.90 -9.97
C ASP A 2 -14.39 -16.96 -11.18
N THR A 3 -14.67 -18.16 -11.69
CA THR A 3 -15.47 -18.37 -12.91
C THR A 3 -16.92 -17.85 -12.80
N VAL A 4 -17.53 -17.91 -11.61
CA VAL A 4 -18.89 -17.40 -11.39
C VAL A 4 -18.88 -15.88 -11.50
N SER A 5 -17.94 -15.22 -10.81
CA SER A 5 -17.75 -13.77 -10.88
C SER A 5 -17.46 -13.28 -12.32
N GLN A 6 -16.66 -14.03 -13.09
CA GLN A 6 -16.38 -13.71 -14.50
C GLN A 6 -17.63 -13.82 -15.39
N ASN A 7 -18.54 -14.77 -15.11
CA ASN A 7 -19.79 -14.90 -15.86
C ASN A 7 -20.77 -13.77 -15.50
N LEU A 8 -20.95 -13.46 -14.21
CA LEU A 8 -21.75 -12.33 -13.76
C LEU A 8 -21.26 -10.99 -14.34
N PHE A 9 -19.94 -10.79 -14.42
CA PHE A 9 -19.36 -9.62 -15.11
C PHE A 9 -19.70 -9.58 -16.61
N ARG A 10 -19.66 -10.74 -17.30
CA ARG A 10 -19.99 -10.82 -18.73
C ARG A 10 -21.48 -10.57 -18.99
N GLU A 11 -22.36 -11.18 -18.21
CA GLU A 11 -23.81 -10.93 -18.24
C GLU A 11 -24.13 -9.45 -17.95
N ALA A 12 -23.38 -8.84 -17.03
CA ALA A 12 -23.50 -7.43 -16.71
C ALA A 12 -23.07 -6.51 -17.87
N LEU A 13 -22.02 -6.88 -18.63
CA LEU A 13 -21.62 -6.19 -19.87
C LEU A 13 -22.62 -6.36 -21.01
N GLU A 14 -23.22 -7.55 -21.15
CA GLU A 14 -24.22 -7.86 -22.18
C GLU A 14 -25.52 -7.05 -21.98
N ALA A 15 -25.92 -6.80 -20.73
CA ALA A 15 -27.05 -5.91 -20.41
C ALA A 15 -26.81 -4.46 -20.86
N GLY A 16 -25.57 -3.97 -20.71
CA GLY A 16 -25.16 -2.65 -21.18
C GLY A 16 -23.77 -2.28 -20.66
N LYS A 17 -22.98 -1.60 -21.51
CA LYS A 17 -21.55 -1.37 -21.26
C LYS A 17 -21.12 0.06 -21.57
N GLN A 18 -20.10 0.52 -20.86
CA GLN A 18 -19.50 1.85 -21.02
C GLN A 18 -17.97 1.74 -21.01
N LYS A 19 -17.29 2.55 -21.82
CA LYS A 19 -15.83 2.64 -21.82
C LYS A 19 -15.35 3.56 -20.69
N VAL A 20 -14.26 3.18 -20.03
CA VAL A 20 -13.62 3.98 -18.97
C VAL A 20 -12.36 4.67 -19.49
N TYR A 21 -12.20 5.95 -19.15
CA TYR A 21 -11.03 6.76 -19.46
C TYR A 21 -10.57 7.45 -18.16
N ASN A 22 -9.74 6.73 -17.39
CA ASN A 22 -9.23 7.20 -16.11
C ASN A 22 -7.69 7.08 -16.12
N ILE A 23 -7.02 8.07 -15.55
CA ILE A 23 -5.57 8.10 -15.34
C ILE A 23 -5.32 8.14 -13.82
N ARG A 24 -4.61 7.15 -13.29
CA ARG A 24 -4.00 7.24 -11.96
C ARG A 24 -2.53 7.60 -12.12
N LEU A 25 -2.13 8.73 -11.54
CA LEU A 25 -0.74 9.19 -11.44
C LEU A 25 -0.22 8.94 -10.03
N MET A 26 0.99 8.42 -9.91
CA MET A 26 1.66 8.25 -8.61
C MET A 26 3.05 8.88 -8.65
N VAL A 27 3.29 9.85 -7.78
CA VAL A 27 4.54 10.61 -7.69
C VAL A 27 5.42 9.99 -6.62
N VAL A 28 6.59 9.48 -7.01
CA VAL A 28 7.51 8.71 -6.16
C VAL A 28 8.94 9.22 -6.27
N GLY A 29 9.80 8.86 -5.33
CA GLY A 29 11.18 9.34 -5.21
C GLY A 29 11.53 9.71 -3.77
N HIS A 30 12.75 10.18 -3.54
CA HIS A 30 13.26 10.44 -2.19
C HIS A 30 12.57 11.65 -1.49
N LEU A 31 12.86 11.85 -0.20
CA LEU A 31 12.37 13.00 0.57
C LEU A 31 12.97 14.30 0.03
N GLY A 32 12.22 15.40 0.07
CA GLY A 32 12.74 16.72 -0.34
C GLY A 32 13.06 16.91 -1.84
N VAL A 33 12.85 15.92 -2.71
CA VAL A 33 13.09 16.04 -4.18
C VAL A 33 12.00 16.83 -4.93
N GLY A 34 11.15 17.59 -4.25
CA GLY A 34 10.15 18.46 -4.89
C GLY A 34 8.89 17.77 -5.45
N LYS A 35 8.53 16.56 -4.98
CA LYS A 35 7.33 15.82 -5.43
C LYS A 35 6.02 16.61 -5.27
N THR A 36 5.80 17.20 -4.10
CA THR A 36 4.63 18.03 -3.81
C THR A 36 4.60 19.30 -4.65
N THR A 37 5.76 19.92 -4.89
CA THR A 37 5.90 21.06 -5.81
C THR A 37 5.51 20.68 -7.23
N LEU A 38 6.01 19.54 -7.74
CA LEU A 38 5.65 19.02 -9.07
C LEU A 38 4.14 18.73 -9.15
N THR A 39 3.57 18.11 -8.12
CA THR A 39 2.13 17.81 -8.01
C THR A 39 1.30 19.10 -8.11
N LYS A 40 1.60 20.11 -7.30
CA LYS A 40 0.93 21.43 -7.36
C LYS A 40 1.01 22.04 -8.76
N ARG A 41 2.17 22.03 -9.41
CA ARG A 41 2.32 22.56 -10.78
C ARG A 41 1.51 21.79 -11.83
N ILE A 42 1.50 20.46 -11.78
CA ILE A 42 0.65 19.65 -12.67
C ILE A 42 -0.82 20.02 -12.49
N LEU A 43 -1.25 20.31 -11.27
CA LEU A 43 -2.63 20.66 -10.93
C LEU A 43 -2.94 22.16 -11.09
N GLY A 44 -1.97 23.00 -11.49
CA GLY A 44 -2.18 24.45 -11.67
C GLY A 44 -2.38 25.22 -10.36
N GLU A 45 -1.99 24.65 -9.22
CA GLU A 45 -2.08 25.30 -7.90
C GLU A 45 -0.93 26.26 -7.64
N GLU A 46 -1.15 27.23 -6.75
CA GLU A 46 -0.12 28.17 -6.33
C GLU A 46 1.03 27.47 -5.57
N VAL A 47 2.25 27.71 -6.05
CA VAL A 47 3.49 27.25 -5.42
C VAL A 47 4.08 28.40 -4.61
N GLU A 48 3.98 28.30 -3.28
CA GLU A 48 4.52 29.29 -2.34
C GLU A 48 6.02 29.53 -2.57
N GLU A 49 6.49 30.77 -2.40
CA GLU A 49 7.92 31.09 -2.52
C GLU A 49 8.77 30.42 -1.43
N ALA A 50 8.23 30.30 -0.22
CA ALA A 50 8.88 29.70 0.94
C ALA A 50 9.41 28.28 0.66
N PRO A 51 10.48 27.83 1.36
CA PRO A 51 10.81 26.42 1.39
C PRO A 51 9.67 25.67 2.09
N HIS A 52 8.93 24.85 1.33
CA HIS A 52 8.00 23.91 1.93
C HIS A 52 8.76 23.05 2.95
N VAL A 53 8.22 22.95 4.17
CA VAL A 53 8.68 21.96 5.14
C VAL A 53 8.54 20.59 4.48
N SER A 54 9.56 19.75 4.57
CA SER A 54 9.49 18.39 4.03
C SER A 54 8.29 17.68 4.65
N THR A 55 7.38 17.19 3.81
CA THR A 55 6.16 16.49 4.22
C THR A 55 6.46 15.39 5.25
N GLU A 56 5.98 15.57 6.48
CA GLU A 56 6.09 14.59 7.57
C GLU A 56 4.91 13.60 7.49
N GLY A 57 5.19 12.30 7.35
CA GLY A 57 4.14 11.31 7.09
C GLY A 57 3.61 11.33 5.65
N ILE A 58 2.85 10.32 5.22
CA ILE A 58 2.26 10.33 3.87
C ILE A 58 1.11 11.36 3.80
N GLU A 59 1.28 12.46 3.08
CA GLU A 59 0.15 13.25 2.59
C GLU A 59 -0.39 12.61 1.30
N VAL A 60 -1.48 11.85 1.38
CA VAL A 60 -2.17 11.38 0.17
C VAL A 60 -3.02 12.53 -0.35
N HIS A 61 -2.41 13.37 -1.17
CA HIS A 61 -3.12 14.42 -1.92
C HIS A 61 -3.89 13.80 -3.09
N ALA A 62 -4.95 13.03 -2.81
CA ALA A 62 -5.85 12.55 -3.86
C ALA A 62 -6.64 13.72 -4.43
N ARG A 63 -6.12 14.27 -5.53
CA ARG A 63 -6.70 15.43 -6.21
C ARG A 63 -7.24 15.03 -7.57
N CYS A 64 -8.51 15.31 -7.81
CA CYS A 64 -9.28 14.82 -8.95
C CYS A 64 -9.49 15.93 -9.98
N GLY A 65 -8.85 15.76 -11.14
CA GLY A 65 -9.07 16.61 -12.32
C GLY A 65 -9.84 15.87 -13.42
N LYS A 66 -10.29 16.62 -14.41
CA LYS A 66 -10.78 16.13 -15.71
C LYS A 66 -9.85 16.63 -16.81
N ILE A 67 -9.64 15.83 -17.84
CA ILE A 67 -8.97 16.24 -19.08
C ILE A 67 -10.00 16.19 -20.21
N ASP A 68 -10.15 17.29 -20.93
CA ASP A 68 -10.76 17.27 -22.26
C ASP A 68 -9.73 16.67 -23.25
N LEU A 69 -10.03 15.51 -23.81
CA LEU A 69 -9.19 14.73 -24.71
C LEU A 69 -9.13 15.31 -26.13
N ALA A 70 -10.00 16.24 -26.48
CA ALA A 70 -10.03 16.94 -27.77
C ALA A 70 -9.18 18.22 -27.72
N THR A 71 -9.35 19.07 -26.70
CA THR A 71 -8.51 20.27 -26.48
C THR A 71 -7.18 19.95 -25.81
N LYS A 72 -7.08 18.81 -25.11
CA LYS A 72 -6.02 18.43 -24.16
C LYS A 72 -5.95 19.30 -22.90
N GLU A 73 -6.98 20.10 -22.63
CA GLU A 73 -7.04 21.00 -21.48
C GLU A 73 -7.30 20.22 -20.17
N TRP A 74 -6.59 20.61 -19.11
CA TRP A 74 -6.76 20.05 -17.77
C TRP A 74 -7.69 20.96 -16.98
N ILE A 75 -8.89 20.46 -16.69
CA ILE A 75 -9.95 21.14 -15.96
C ILE A 75 -9.94 20.60 -14.53
N MET A 76 -9.50 21.42 -13.58
CA MET A 76 -9.51 21.06 -12.16
C MET A 76 -10.91 21.19 -11.57
N ASP A 77 -11.30 20.25 -10.70
CA ASP A 77 -12.56 20.35 -9.97
C ASP A 77 -12.38 21.23 -8.73
N GLU A 78 -12.71 22.53 -8.87
CA GLU A 78 -12.64 23.51 -7.78
C GLU A 78 -13.43 23.10 -6.52
N THR A 79 -14.30 22.09 -6.59
CA THR A 79 -15.05 21.62 -5.42
C THR A 79 -14.22 20.84 -4.40
N GLU A 80 -12.98 20.44 -4.71
CA GLU A 80 -12.03 19.88 -3.74
C GLU A 80 -11.48 20.92 -2.76
N HIS A 81 -11.44 22.21 -3.13
CA HIS A 81 -10.93 23.29 -2.26
C HIS A 81 -11.93 23.77 -1.19
N ARG A 82 -13.06 23.07 -0.97
CA ARG A 82 -14.11 23.47 -0.01
C ARG A 82 -14.13 22.71 1.32
N PHE A 83 -12.96 22.35 1.84
CA PHE A 83 -12.78 22.18 3.28
C PHE A 83 -11.57 22.99 3.75
N PRO A 84 -11.79 24.17 4.37
CA PRO A 84 -10.69 24.95 4.91
C PRO A 84 -10.07 24.24 6.11
N ASP A 85 -8.75 24.23 6.11
CA ASP A 85 -7.88 23.90 7.24
C ASP A 85 -8.42 24.45 8.57
N THR A 86 -8.93 23.59 9.44
CA THR A 86 -9.41 23.95 10.78
C THR A 86 -8.26 24.14 11.77
N SER A 87 -7.25 24.90 11.36
CA SER A 87 -6.08 25.24 12.18
C SER A 87 -5.78 26.75 12.26
N GLN A 88 -6.73 27.64 11.93
CA GLN A 88 -6.72 29.06 12.37
C GLN A 88 -8.01 29.82 12.01
N HIS A 89 -8.84 30.18 13.00
CA HIS A 89 -9.35 31.55 13.24
C HIS A 89 -10.38 31.56 14.39
N LEU A 90 -9.90 31.77 15.61
CA LEU A 90 -10.66 32.57 16.58
C LEU A 90 -10.58 34.03 16.14
N VAL A 91 -11.68 34.79 16.22
CA VAL A 91 -11.81 36.21 16.64
C VAL A 91 -13.08 36.86 16.06
N ASN A 92 -13.90 37.40 16.98
CA ASN A 92 -14.94 38.44 16.83
C ASN A 92 -16.05 38.32 15.77
N ILE A 93 -17.30 38.26 16.25
CA ILE A 93 -18.26 39.38 16.23
C ILE A 93 -19.19 39.21 17.45
N GLY A 94 -19.54 40.30 18.13
CA GLY A 94 -20.38 40.26 19.34
C GLY A 94 -21.64 41.12 19.23
N GLU A 95 -22.43 41.10 20.32
CA GLU A 95 -23.50 42.06 20.66
C GLU A 95 -24.74 42.11 19.71
N ASN A 96 -26.01 42.09 20.15
CA ASN A 96 -26.60 42.74 21.33
C ASN A 96 -28.07 42.30 21.60
N HIS A 97 -28.51 42.33 22.87
CA HIS A 97 -29.86 42.72 23.35
C HIS A 97 -31.16 41.93 22.90
N THR A 98 -32.25 41.77 23.68
CA THR A 98 -32.66 42.24 25.04
C THR A 98 -33.92 41.52 25.58
N LYS A 99 -34.09 41.48 26.92
CA LYS A 99 -35.37 41.59 27.70
C LYS A 99 -36.42 40.44 27.59
N GLN A 100 -37.27 40.14 28.60
CA GLN A 100 -37.38 40.50 30.03
C GLN A 100 -38.34 39.56 30.79
N LYS A 101 -38.12 39.40 32.11
CA LYS A 101 -39.07 39.24 33.25
C LYS A 101 -40.34 38.34 33.14
N GLY A 102 -40.74 37.60 34.18
CA GLY A 102 -40.13 37.40 35.52
C GLY A 102 -41.16 37.03 36.61
N ASN A 103 -40.64 36.70 37.82
CA ASN A 103 -41.34 36.68 39.14
C ASN A 103 -42.47 35.61 39.33
N THR A 104 -42.76 34.98 40.48
CA THR A 104 -42.32 34.93 41.91
C THR A 104 -43.18 33.86 42.64
N ASP A 105 -42.85 33.19 43.76
CA ASP A 105 -41.67 33.21 44.66
C ASP A 105 -41.55 31.93 45.54
N GLN A 106 -40.47 31.85 46.35
CA GLN A 106 -40.25 31.33 47.74
C GLN A 106 -41.28 30.38 48.44
N GLU A 107 -40.96 29.39 49.29
CA GLU A 107 -39.75 28.94 50.07
C GLU A 107 -39.93 27.42 50.40
N GLY A 108 -38.94 26.57 50.75
CA GLY A 108 -37.49 26.72 50.85
C GLY A 108 -36.71 25.42 51.20
N ILE A 109 -35.52 25.28 50.58
CA ILE A 109 -34.27 24.62 51.02
C ILE A 109 -34.20 23.08 51.27
N GLY A 110 -33.35 22.40 50.47
CA GLY A 110 -32.94 21.00 50.68
C GLY A 110 -31.93 20.37 49.68
N SER A 111 -30.98 21.15 49.12
CA SER A 111 -29.73 20.74 48.40
C SER A 111 -29.53 19.26 47.98
N PHE A 112 -29.25 18.89 46.72
CA PHE A 112 -29.12 19.61 45.43
C PHE A 112 -29.33 18.57 44.32
N ALA A 113 -30.10 18.86 43.27
CA ALA A 113 -30.60 17.84 42.33
C ALA A 113 -30.03 17.94 40.90
N THR A 114 -30.22 16.84 40.17
CA THR A 114 -29.85 16.58 38.77
C THR A 114 -30.69 17.34 37.72
N GLY A 115 -30.14 17.53 36.51
CA GLY A 115 -30.95 17.40 35.27
C GLY A 115 -30.81 18.48 34.18
N GLY A 116 -30.03 18.16 33.14
CA GLY A 116 -30.42 18.32 31.71
C GLY A 116 -30.39 19.71 31.04
N ALA A 117 -29.49 19.87 30.05
CA ALA A 117 -29.83 20.03 28.62
C ALA A 117 -28.59 20.31 27.75
N VAL A 118 -28.49 19.61 26.61
CA VAL A 118 -27.47 19.67 25.53
C VAL A 118 -28.17 20.38 24.33
N PRO A 119 -27.54 21.22 23.47
CA PRO A 119 -26.49 20.84 22.50
C PRO A 119 -25.32 21.86 22.34
N ALA A 120 -24.23 21.56 21.61
CA ALA A 120 -24.07 20.52 20.59
C ALA A 120 -22.74 19.75 20.67
N SER A 121 -22.85 18.43 20.80
CA SER A 121 -21.91 17.45 20.24
C SER A 121 -22.17 17.31 18.73
N PHE A 122 -21.13 17.17 17.91
CA PHE A 122 -21.29 16.78 16.51
C PHE A 122 -21.38 15.25 16.42
N GLU A 123 -22.54 14.71 16.81
CA GLU A 123 -22.84 13.27 16.71
C GLU A 123 -23.10 12.87 15.26
N LEU A 124 -22.05 12.42 14.56
CA LEU A 124 -22.22 11.59 13.36
C LEU A 124 -22.83 10.24 13.78
N ASN A 125 -24.16 10.20 13.77
CA ASN A 125 -25.01 9.08 14.18
C ASN A 125 -25.61 8.40 12.93
N ILE A 126 -26.05 7.14 13.05
CA ILE A 126 -26.77 6.39 11.99
C ILE A 126 -27.99 7.18 11.46
N ASN A 127 -28.58 8.03 12.31
CA ASN A 127 -29.63 8.96 11.91
C ASN A 127 -29.18 10.01 10.89
N GLU A 128 -27.93 10.49 10.88
CA GLU A 128 -27.47 11.43 9.85
C GLU A 128 -27.20 10.73 8.51
N THR A 129 -26.72 9.49 8.51
CA THR A 129 -26.64 8.68 7.28
C THR A 129 -28.04 8.42 6.72
N ASN A 130 -29.01 8.08 7.58
CA ASN A 130 -30.41 7.96 7.19
C ASN A 130 -31.01 9.32 6.76
N MET A 131 -30.68 10.45 7.39
CA MET A 131 -31.15 11.79 6.99
C MET A 131 -30.47 12.33 5.72
N LEU A 132 -29.27 11.86 5.37
CA LEU A 132 -28.66 12.10 4.06
C LEU A 132 -29.34 11.25 3.00
N LEU A 133 -29.64 9.97 3.29
CA LEU A 133 -30.46 9.11 2.43
C LEU A 133 -31.90 9.65 2.26
N ASP A 134 -32.51 10.21 3.29
CA ASP A 134 -33.83 10.87 3.24
C ASP A 134 -33.76 12.21 2.47
N ARG A 135 -32.67 12.99 2.62
CA ARG A 135 -32.41 14.14 1.74
C ARG A 135 -32.25 13.73 0.28
N TYR A 136 -31.68 12.56 -0.01
CA TYR A 136 -31.66 11.97 -1.36
C TYR A 136 -33.05 11.52 -1.85
N GLN A 137 -33.89 10.96 -0.97
CA GLN A 137 -35.27 10.56 -1.31
C GLN A 137 -36.12 11.75 -1.80
N VAL A 138 -35.94 12.95 -1.22
CA VAL A 138 -36.68 14.16 -1.64
C VAL A 138 -36.36 14.59 -3.08
N ASN A 139 -35.17 14.28 -3.59
CA ASN A 139 -34.71 14.72 -4.93
C ASN A 139 -34.78 13.64 -6.03
N THR A 140 -35.05 12.38 -5.70
CA THR A 140 -35.07 11.27 -6.68
C THR A 140 -36.32 10.39 -6.58
N GLY A 141 -37.47 10.97 -6.90
CA GLY A 141 -38.66 10.17 -7.16
C GLY A 141 -38.60 9.48 -8.53
N ILE A 142 -38.36 8.17 -8.56
CA ILE A 142 -38.91 7.20 -9.53
C ILE A 142 -38.70 5.79 -8.96
N ASN A 143 -39.77 5.00 -8.89
CA ASN A 143 -39.73 3.59 -8.57
C ASN A 143 -40.31 2.84 -9.77
N LYS A 144 -39.45 2.31 -10.66
CA LYS A 144 -39.84 1.54 -11.86
C LYS A 144 -38.85 0.41 -12.10
N LYS A 145 -39.35 -0.73 -12.58
CA LYS A 145 -38.51 -1.79 -13.13
C LYS A 145 -37.79 -1.28 -14.38
N THR A 146 -36.47 -1.30 -14.34
CA THR A 146 -35.58 -0.80 -15.39
C THR A 146 -35.57 -1.77 -16.58
N SER A 147 -35.92 -1.28 -17.77
CA SER A 147 -35.78 -2.00 -19.03
C SER A 147 -34.43 -1.68 -19.70
N ASN A 148 -33.98 -2.49 -20.68
CA ASN A 148 -32.72 -2.23 -21.37
C ASN A 148 -32.67 -0.86 -22.08
N SER A 149 -33.82 -0.29 -22.46
CA SER A 149 -33.91 1.09 -22.93
C SER A 149 -33.61 2.11 -21.83
N ASP A 150 -34.09 1.88 -20.61
CA ASP A 150 -33.86 2.79 -19.48
C ASP A 150 -32.38 2.77 -19.05
N LEU A 151 -31.69 1.63 -19.19
CA LEU A 151 -30.23 1.54 -19.02
C LEU A 151 -29.47 2.30 -20.11
N HIS A 152 -29.91 2.21 -21.37
CA HIS A 152 -29.30 2.97 -22.47
C HIS A 152 -29.50 4.49 -22.28
N ASP A 153 -30.69 4.90 -21.87
CA ASP A 153 -31.01 6.29 -21.54
C ASP A 153 -30.25 6.78 -20.31
N PHE A 154 -30.10 5.94 -19.27
CA PHE A 154 -29.25 6.25 -18.11
C PHE A 154 -27.79 6.43 -18.53
N VAL A 155 -27.18 5.48 -19.25
CA VAL A 155 -25.79 5.60 -19.72
C VAL A 155 -25.62 6.83 -20.61
N THR A 156 -26.61 7.16 -21.45
CA THR A 156 -26.58 8.36 -22.28
C THR A 156 -26.66 9.64 -21.45
N LYS A 157 -27.55 9.68 -20.44
CA LYS A 157 -27.71 10.81 -19.51
C LYS A 157 -26.54 10.96 -18.55
N TYR A 158 -25.89 9.85 -18.19
CA TYR A 158 -24.63 9.77 -17.43
C TYR A 158 -23.51 10.45 -18.23
N ARG A 159 -23.37 10.12 -19.52
CA ARG A 159 -22.48 10.84 -20.45
C ARG A 159 -22.77 12.35 -20.45
N THR A 160 -24.03 12.76 -20.51
CA THR A 160 -24.38 14.20 -20.51
C THR A 160 -24.11 14.90 -19.16
N ARG A 161 -24.48 14.29 -18.03
CA ARG A 161 -24.37 14.87 -16.68
C ARG A 161 -22.93 14.94 -16.17
N SER A 162 -22.13 13.93 -16.47
CA SER A 162 -20.74 13.84 -16.01
C SER A 162 -19.76 14.65 -16.89
N HIS A 163 -20.26 15.23 -17.99
CA HIS A 163 -19.49 15.64 -19.17
C HIS A 163 -18.71 14.48 -19.83
N LEU A 164 -19.11 13.23 -19.62
CA LEU A 164 -18.48 12.04 -20.17
C LEU A 164 -18.87 11.77 -21.64
N GLY A 165 -18.49 12.67 -22.55
CA GLY A 165 -18.28 12.26 -23.94
C GLY A 165 -17.15 11.23 -24.06
N GLU A 166 -16.89 10.69 -25.26
CA GLU A 166 -15.57 10.08 -25.55
C GLU A 166 -14.42 11.11 -25.48
N GLU A 167 -14.76 12.37 -25.24
CA GLU A 167 -13.92 13.55 -25.12
C GLU A 167 -13.40 13.82 -23.69
N PHE A 168 -13.79 13.08 -22.64
CA PHE A 168 -13.32 13.39 -21.27
C PHE A 168 -12.69 12.19 -20.54
N CYS A 169 -11.64 12.48 -19.77
CA CYS A 169 -10.90 11.53 -18.95
C CYS A 169 -10.76 12.05 -17.51
N TYR A 170 -10.89 11.18 -16.51
CA TYR A 170 -10.57 11.54 -15.12
C TYR A 170 -9.07 11.38 -14.83
N VAL A 171 -8.54 12.22 -13.93
CA VAL A 171 -7.17 12.11 -13.41
C VAL A 171 -7.24 12.09 -11.89
N THR A 172 -6.61 11.09 -11.28
CA THR A 172 -6.29 11.10 -9.85
C THR A 172 -4.77 11.17 -9.72
N VAL A 173 -4.25 12.20 -9.05
CA VAL A 173 -2.83 12.27 -8.68
C VAL A 173 -2.68 11.79 -7.24
N LEU A 174 -1.62 11.04 -6.95
CA LEU A 174 -1.22 10.63 -5.61
C LEU A 174 0.22 11.06 -5.36
N ASP A 175 0.43 12.00 -4.42
CA ASP A 175 1.73 12.29 -3.85
C ASP A 175 2.03 11.31 -2.70
N PHE A 176 3.29 10.90 -2.55
CA PHE A 176 3.72 9.97 -1.50
C PHE A 176 4.93 10.51 -0.76
N ALA A 177 4.84 10.62 0.55
CA ALA A 177 6.02 10.88 1.36
C ALA A 177 6.99 9.69 1.33
N SER A 178 8.26 9.99 1.55
CA SER A 178 9.36 9.07 1.24
C SER A 178 9.98 8.41 2.48
N GLU A 179 9.36 8.58 3.65
CA GLU A 179 9.85 8.00 4.90
C GLU A 179 9.65 6.48 4.92
N ILE A 180 10.70 5.78 5.35
CA ILE A 180 10.86 4.32 5.24
C ILE A 180 9.75 3.56 5.99
N ALA A 181 9.27 4.11 7.11
CA ALA A 181 8.17 3.58 7.90
C ALA A 181 6.93 3.23 7.05
N PHE A 182 6.66 4.03 6.02
CA PHE A 182 5.46 3.91 5.20
C PHE A 182 5.61 3.02 3.98
N TYR A 183 6.81 2.53 3.65
CA TYR A 183 7.03 1.71 2.44
C TYR A 183 6.17 0.44 2.48
N SER A 184 5.96 -0.14 3.67
CA SER A 184 5.05 -1.28 3.87
C SER A 184 3.60 -0.97 3.42
N ALA A 185 3.14 0.27 3.60
CA ALA A 185 1.82 0.74 3.20
C ALA A 185 1.74 1.15 1.72
N HIS A 186 2.82 1.71 1.14
CA HIS A 186 2.83 2.22 -0.24
C HIS A 186 2.38 1.18 -1.28
N GLN A 187 2.73 -0.09 -1.10
CA GLN A 187 2.31 -1.16 -2.02
C GLN A 187 0.79 -1.32 -2.15
N ALA A 188 -0.01 -0.84 -1.19
CA ALA A 188 -1.47 -0.90 -1.28
C ALA A 188 -2.06 0.01 -2.38
N PHE A 189 -1.32 1.03 -2.81
CA PHE A 189 -1.74 1.96 -3.87
C PHE A 189 -1.03 1.74 -5.22
N MET A 190 0.07 0.99 -5.21
CA MET A 190 0.79 0.64 -6.43
C MET A 190 -0.07 -0.31 -7.28
N SER A 191 -0.16 -0.03 -8.57
CA SER A 191 -0.99 -0.80 -9.51
C SER A 191 -0.38 -0.89 -10.90
N ARG A 192 -0.83 -1.90 -11.66
CA ARG A 192 -0.65 -2.03 -13.11
C ARG A 192 -1.34 -0.91 -13.88
N ARG A 193 -2.39 -0.31 -13.30
CA ARG A 193 -3.23 0.71 -13.93
C ARG A 193 -2.79 2.15 -13.62
N THR A 194 -1.52 2.33 -13.26
CA THR A 194 -0.94 3.60 -12.80
C THR A 194 0.21 4.04 -13.71
N ILE A 195 0.29 5.34 -14.00
CA ILE A 195 1.45 6.00 -14.61
C ILE A 195 2.28 6.59 -13.45
N TYR A 196 3.58 6.30 -13.42
CA TYR A 196 4.45 6.75 -12.32
C TYR A 196 5.34 7.91 -12.74
N LEU A 197 5.46 8.91 -11.87
CA LEU A 197 6.44 9.99 -12.01
C LEU A 197 7.56 9.70 -11.00
N LEU A 198 8.72 9.25 -11.47
CA LEU A 198 9.90 9.06 -10.63
C LEU A 198 10.68 10.36 -10.55
N VAL A 199 10.59 11.02 -9.41
CA VAL A 199 11.16 12.34 -9.18
C VAL A 199 12.54 12.23 -8.55
N THR A 200 13.53 12.90 -9.13
CA THR A 200 14.89 12.97 -8.60
C THR A 200 15.37 14.42 -8.50
N ASP A 201 16.43 14.65 -7.73
CA ASP A 201 17.09 15.96 -7.62
C ASP A 201 18.34 15.94 -8.52
N MET A 202 18.38 16.78 -9.55
CA MET A 202 19.53 16.83 -10.47
C MET A 202 20.64 17.78 -10.00
N SER A 203 20.44 18.52 -8.91
CA SER A 203 21.49 19.34 -8.31
C SER A 203 22.43 18.53 -7.40
N LYS A 204 22.33 17.20 -7.44
CA LYS A 204 23.06 16.23 -6.61
C LYS A 204 23.56 15.08 -7.49
N GLY A 205 24.72 14.53 -7.16
CA GLY A 205 25.26 13.33 -7.81
C GLY A 205 24.42 12.10 -7.51
N LEU A 206 24.34 11.14 -8.44
CA LEU A 206 23.51 9.94 -8.24
C LEU A 206 24.01 9.03 -7.12
N ASP A 207 25.33 9.04 -6.86
CA ASP A 207 25.95 8.34 -5.73
C ASP A 207 26.02 9.22 -4.45
N ASP A 208 25.49 10.47 -4.45
CA ASP A 208 25.45 11.32 -3.24
C ASP A 208 24.53 10.70 -2.19
N GLY A 209 25.08 10.46 -0.99
CA GLY A 209 24.32 10.04 0.17
C GLY A 209 23.39 11.14 0.72
N PHE A 210 22.20 10.76 1.16
CA PHE A 210 21.25 11.71 1.76
C PHE A 210 21.71 12.20 3.14
N LYS A 211 22.18 13.44 3.20
CA LYS A 211 22.51 14.13 4.46
C LYS A 211 21.23 14.54 5.18
N GLY A 212 20.93 13.90 6.30
CA GLY A 212 19.84 14.32 7.19
C GLY A 212 18.88 13.23 7.66
N ASP A 213 18.97 12.02 7.09
CA ASP A 213 18.21 10.83 7.57
C ASP A 213 18.79 10.29 8.90
N THR A 214 19.01 11.16 9.88
CA THR A 214 18.95 10.78 11.30
C THR A 214 17.49 10.59 11.71
N CYS A 215 16.80 9.66 11.04
CA CYS A 215 15.91 8.80 11.79
C CYS A 215 16.83 8.09 12.79
N SER A 216 16.73 8.42 14.08
CA SER A 216 17.67 8.04 15.15
C SER A 216 17.66 6.55 15.51
N MET A 217 17.24 5.72 14.55
CA MET A 217 16.81 4.32 14.68
C MET A 217 17.59 3.36 13.76
N SER A 218 18.34 3.86 12.77
CA SER A 218 19.15 3.02 11.85
C SER A 218 20.65 3.06 12.20
N SER A 219 21.04 2.40 13.28
CA SER A 219 22.44 2.42 13.76
C SER A 219 23.36 1.33 13.19
N ASN A 220 22.85 0.27 12.51
CA ASN A 220 23.68 -0.87 12.10
C ASN A 220 23.25 -1.62 10.82
N GLN A 221 22.88 -0.90 9.75
CA GLN A 221 23.19 -1.34 8.38
C GLN A 221 23.68 -0.14 7.57
N ASN A 222 24.91 -0.23 7.04
CA ASN A 222 25.47 0.76 6.11
C ASN A 222 24.82 0.63 4.72
N VAL A 223 23.50 0.78 4.64
CA VAL A 223 22.85 1.16 3.38
C VAL A 223 23.06 2.66 3.24
N GLU A 224 24.21 3.04 2.68
CA GLU A 224 24.48 4.40 2.23
C GLU A 224 23.44 4.73 1.16
N ARG A 225 22.33 5.37 1.58
CA ARG A 225 21.21 5.68 0.70
C ARG A 225 21.63 6.83 -0.21
N SER A 226 21.92 6.48 -1.45
CA SER A 226 22.13 7.42 -2.55
C SER A 226 20.88 7.56 -3.41
N ILE A 227 20.83 8.62 -4.22
CA ILE A 227 19.74 8.86 -5.19
C ILE A 227 19.55 7.66 -6.12
N LYS A 228 20.66 7.05 -6.55
CA LYS A 228 20.70 5.79 -7.31
C LYS A 228 19.99 4.64 -6.61
N ASN A 229 20.30 4.40 -5.34
CA ASN A 229 19.72 3.29 -4.58
C ASN A 229 18.21 3.48 -4.38
N ASP A 230 17.75 4.71 -4.14
CA ASP A 230 16.33 5.03 -4.01
C ASP A 230 15.58 4.90 -5.36
N ALA A 231 16.15 5.41 -6.45
CA ALA A 231 15.59 5.27 -7.80
C ALA A 231 15.48 3.80 -8.24
N VAL A 232 16.51 2.99 -7.99
CA VAL A 232 16.51 1.53 -8.26
C VAL A 232 15.45 0.82 -7.40
N PHE A 233 15.30 1.20 -6.12
CA PHE A 233 14.24 0.67 -5.25
C PHE A 233 12.83 0.96 -5.79
N TRP A 234 12.54 2.20 -6.19
CA TRP A 234 11.23 2.56 -6.73
C TRP A 234 10.94 1.86 -8.06
N LEU A 235 11.92 1.79 -8.97
CA LEU A 235 11.75 1.10 -10.25
C LEU A 235 11.55 -0.41 -10.09
N ASN A 236 12.28 -1.06 -9.18
CA ASN A 236 12.03 -2.46 -8.85
C ASN A 236 10.65 -2.67 -8.21
N SER A 237 10.20 -1.73 -7.37
CA SER A 237 8.86 -1.76 -6.78
C SER A 237 7.77 -1.65 -7.85
N ILE A 238 7.93 -0.76 -8.84
CA ILE A 238 7.02 -0.63 -9.99
C ILE A 238 7.10 -1.88 -10.88
N HIS A 239 8.30 -2.41 -11.15
CA HIS A 239 8.51 -3.65 -11.91
C HIS A 239 7.85 -4.87 -11.26
N SER A 240 7.79 -4.93 -9.93
CA SER A 240 7.10 -6.00 -9.19
C SER A 240 5.59 -6.07 -9.47
N HIS A 241 5.03 -5.02 -10.06
CA HIS A 241 3.65 -4.96 -10.56
C HIS A 241 3.53 -5.31 -12.06
N GLY A 242 4.61 -5.61 -12.80
CA GLY A 242 4.53 -5.98 -14.23
C GLY A 242 3.72 -7.24 -14.55
N ILE A 243 3.28 -7.43 -15.80
CA ILE A 243 2.61 -8.64 -16.29
C ILE A 243 3.64 -9.61 -16.86
N THR A 244 3.70 -10.83 -16.33
CA THR A 244 4.59 -11.89 -16.83
C THR A 244 4.12 -12.40 -18.20
N ALA A 245 5.06 -12.70 -19.10
CA ALA A 245 4.80 -12.91 -20.54
C ALA A 245 3.82 -14.05 -20.92
N GLY A 246 3.47 -14.95 -19.99
CA GLY A 246 2.46 -16.00 -20.19
C GLY A 246 1.00 -15.56 -19.99
N ALA A 247 0.74 -14.35 -19.49
CA ALA A 247 -0.60 -13.88 -19.12
C ALA A 247 -1.20 -12.84 -20.10
N SER A 248 -0.57 -12.61 -21.26
CA SER A 248 -1.04 -11.64 -22.26
C SER A 248 -2.08 -12.24 -23.23
N PRO A 249 -3.36 -11.81 -23.21
CA PRO A 249 -4.39 -12.34 -24.12
C PRO A 249 -4.18 -11.94 -25.59
N ARG A 250 -3.23 -11.04 -25.89
CA ARG A 250 -3.01 -10.47 -27.23
C ARG A 250 -2.04 -11.28 -28.11
N CYS A 251 -1.50 -12.39 -27.63
CA CYS A 251 -0.49 -13.18 -28.37
C CYS A 251 -1.05 -14.42 -29.08
N GLU A 252 -2.27 -14.87 -28.73
CA GLU A 252 -2.96 -15.95 -29.45
C GLU A 252 -3.64 -15.41 -30.72
N GLY A 253 -2.93 -15.42 -31.86
CA GLY A 253 -3.57 -15.09 -33.14
C GLY A 253 -2.69 -14.64 -34.31
N ARG A 254 -1.38 -14.43 -34.13
CA ARG A 254 -0.47 -14.10 -35.26
C ARG A 254 0.34 -15.32 -35.71
N ASN A 255 0.06 -15.77 -36.93
CA ASN A 255 0.75 -16.89 -37.58
C ASN A 255 2.27 -16.69 -37.61
N GLN A 256 3.03 -17.67 -37.13
CA GLN A 256 4.47 -17.55 -36.82
C GLN A 256 5.42 -17.59 -38.04
N GLN A 257 4.98 -17.24 -39.25
CA GLN A 257 5.77 -17.44 -40.49
C GLN A 257 6.31 -16.18 -41.18
N GLU A 258 5.91 -14.96 -40.79
CA GLU A 258 6.28 -13.72 -41.51
C GLU A 258 6.95 -12.61 -40.67
N THR A 259 7.88 -12.93 -39.76
CA THR A 259 8.76 -11.93 -39.10
C THR A 259 10.18 -12.43 -38.82
N ARG A 260 10.99 -12.62 -39.87
CA ARG A 260 12.45 -12.88 -39.70
C ARG A 260 13.37 -11.69 -39.90
N ASN A 261 12.93 -10.61 -40.54
CA ASN A 261 13.83 -9.57 -41.06
C ASN A 261 13.63 -8.13 -40.52
N ASN A 262 12.97 -7.94 -39.37
CA ASN A 262 13.03 -6.68 -38.61
C ASN A 262 12.82 -6.97 -37.11
N LYS A 263 13.91 -6.98 -36.34
CA LYS A 263 13.86 -7.03 -34.87
C LYS A 263 14.22 -5.66 -34.29
N GLN A 264 13.22 -4.80 -34.19
CA GLN A 264 13.13 -3.90 -33.04
C GLN A 264 12.37 -4.65 -31.95
N ASP A 265 12.84 -4.58 -30.71
CA ASP A 265 12.28 -5.32 -29.56
C ASP A 265 10.94 -4.69 -29.12
N HIS A 266 9.86 -4.91 -29.86
CA HIS A 266 8.48 -4.55 -29.43
C HIS A 266 7.92 -5.49 -28.34
N CYS A 267 8.75 -6.39 -27.81
CA CYS A 267 8.42 -7.34 -26.75
C CYS A 267 8.48 -6.67 -25.36
N GLY A 268 7.51 -5.80 -25.06
CA GLY A 268 7.40 -5.17 -23.72
C GLY A 268 6.41 -4.01 -23.58
N GLU A 269 5.95 -3.42 -24.68
CA GLU A 269 4.96 -2.33 -24.63
C GLU A 269 3.62 -2.82 -24.05
N GLY A 270 3.11 -2.11 -23.04
CA GLY A 270 1.88 -2.44 -22.32
C GLY A 270 1.98 -3.59 -21.29
N GLN A 271 3.14 -4.25 -21.14
CA GLN A 271 3.34 -5.30 -20.12
C GLN A 271 3.66 -4.75 -18.73
N TYR A 272 4.25 -3.56 -18.64
CA TYR A 272 4.70 -2.94 -17.40
C TYR A 272 4.09 -1.54 -17.23
N PRO A 273 3.89 -1.06 -15.99
CA PRO A 273 3.42 0.29 -15.77
C PRO A 273 4.44 1.30 -16.33
N PRO A 274 4.01 2.34 -17.06
CA PRO A 274 4.93 3.33 -17.62
C PRO A 274 5.46 4.26 -16.52
N VAL A 275 6.73 4.62 -16.65
CA VAL A 275 7.42 5.54 -15.75
C VAL A 275 7.97 6.71 -16.55
N ILE A 276 7.72 7.93 -16.10
CA ILE A 276 8.40 9.14 -16.57
C ILE A 276 9.44 9.51 -15.52
N LEU A 277 10.69 9.73 -15.92
CA LEU A 277 11.70 10.29 -15.03
C LEU A 277 11.56 11.81 -15.00
N VAL A 278 11.52 12.38 -13.79
CA VAL A 278 11.36 13.81 -13.57
C VAL A 278 12.51 14.33 -12.71
N ALA A 279 13.55 14.84 -13.37
CA ALA A 279 14.61 15.59 -12.70
C ALA A 279 14.06 16.96 -12.24
N THR A 280 14.34 17.32 -10.99
CA THR A 280 13.94 18.60 -10.38
C THR A 280 15.16 19.42 -9.98
N HIS A 281 14.93 20.69 -9.64
CA HIS A 281 15.96 21.65 -9.25
C HIS A 281 16.94 22.00 -10.38
N SER A 282 16.49 22.00 -11.64
CA SER A 282 17.30 22.47 -12.78
C SER A 282 17.71 23.95 -12.66
N ASP A 283 17.04 24.74 -11.81
CA ASP A 283 17.42 26.10 -11.42
C ASP A 283 18.69 26.19 -10.57
N LYS A 284 19.08 25.11 -9.88
CA LYS A 284 20.34 25.04 -9.11
C LYS A 284 21.56 24.68 -9.97
N VAL A 285 21.34 24.33 -11.25
CA VAL A 285 22.42 24.05 -12.22
C VAL A 285 22.80 25.36 -12.92
N PRO A 286 24.11 25.70 -13.07
CA PRO A 286 24.55 26.93 -13.71
C PRO A 286 24.00 27.09 -15.14
N GLU A 287 23.48 28.28 -15.48
CA GLU A 287 22.77 28.54 -16.75
C GLU A 287 23.55 28.12 -18.01
N GLY A 288 24.88 28.31 -18.02
CA GLY A 288 25.74 27.95 -19.15
C GLY A 288 26.01 26.45 -19.32
N GLU A 289 25.68 25.63 -18.32
CA GLU A 289 25.99 24.19 -18.26
C GLU A 289 24.72 23.31 -18.28
N LYS A 290 23.53 23.91 -18.12
CA LYS A 290 22.25 23.20 -17.91
C LYS A 290 21.99 22.03 -18.86
N GLU A 291 22.08 22.23 -20.17
CA GLU A 291 21.70 21.20 -21.15
C GLU A 291 22.73 20.06 -21.21
N GLU A 292 24.02 20.37 -21.00
CA GLU A 292 25.09 19.37 -20.90
C GLU A 292 24.94 18.56 -19.60
N THR A 293 24.82 19.22 -18.45
CA THR A 293 24.59 18.57 -17.14
C THR A 293 23.32 17.71 -17.15
N LYS A 294 22.25 18.17 -17.81
CA LYS A 294 20.98 17.44 -17.95
C LYS A 294 21.14 16.16 -18.74
N GLU A 295 21.77 16.21 -19.91
CA GLU A 295 21.97 15.01 -20.73
C GLU A 295 22.99 14.06 -20.09
N GLU A 296 24.05 14.57 -19.44
CA GLU A 296 24.95 13.76 -18.64
C GLU A 296 24.22 13.05 -17.48
N TYR A 297 23.35 13.76 -16.75
CA TYR A 297 22.56 13.20 -15.65
C TYR A 297 21.64 12.09 -16.15
N PHE A 298 20.88 12.34 -17.23
CA PHE A 298 20.01 11.32 -17.81
C PHE A 298 20.80 10.14 -18.37
N GLU A 299 21.97 10.35 -18.96
CA GLU A 299 22.82 9.27 -19.44
C GLU A 299 23.43 8.44 -18.29
N GLN A 300 23.77 9.05 -17.15
CA GLN A 300 24.15 8.32 -15.94
C GLN A 300 22.97 7.49 -15.40
N VAL A 301 21.76 8.06 -15.35
CA VAL A 301 20.54 7.33 -14.96
C VAL A 301 20.26 6.16 -15.93
N ARG A 302 20.35 6.36 -17.25
CA ARG A 302 20.21 5.30 -18.26
C ARG A 302 21.26 4.19 -18.08
N LYS A 303 22.51 4.53 -17.78
CA LYS A 303 23.59 3.55 -17.53
C LYS A 303 23.32 2.72 -16.29
N ILE A 304 22.88 3.34 -15.20
CA ILE A 304 22.50 2.65 -13.95
C ILE A 304 21.32 1.70 -14.17
N LEU A 305 20.35 2.10 -15.00
CA LEU A 305 19.07 1.41 -15.16
C LEU A 305 19.00 0.52 -16.42
N ASN A 306 20.14 0.26 -17.05
CA ASN A 306 20.24 -0.59 -18.25
C ASN A 306 20.07 -2.09 -17.95
N ASP A 307 19.77 -2.46 -16.70
CA ASP A 307 19.33 -3.81 -16.34
C ASP A 307 18.07 -4.20 -17.12
N ARG A 308 18.10 -5.43 -17.66
CA ARG A 308 17.23 -5.78 -18.79
C ARG A 308 15.71 -5.79 -18.57
N PRO A 309 15.13 -5.81 -17.34
CA PRO A 309 13.71 -5.50 -17.17
C PRO A 309 13.43 -4.00 -16.94
N LEU A 310 14.28 -3.28 -16.19
CA LEU A 310 13.97 -1.93 -15.70
C LEU A 310 13.96 -0.88 -16.82
N ARG A 311 14.84 -1.02 -17.81
CA ARG A 311 14.89 -0.14 -18.99
C ARG A 311 13.55 -0.02 -19.74
N PHE A 312 12.65 -1.00 -19.62
CA PHE A 312 11.35 -0.99 -20.31
C PHE A 312 10.29 -0.16 -19.56
N LEU A 313 10.51 0.18 -18.29
CA LEU A 313 9.63 1.05 -17.50
C LEU A 313 9.69 2.50 -17.97
N LEU A 314 10.90 3.03 -18.15
CA LEU A 314 11.14 4.42 -18.49
C LEU A 314 10.66 4.73 -19.92
N LYS A 315 9.78 5.74 -20.04
CA LYS A 315 9.17 6.16 -21.30
C LYS A 315 9.55 7.56 -21.75
N GLU A 316 9.91 8.44 -20.82
CA GLU A 316 10.29 9.83 -21.10
C GLU A 316 11.12 10.42 -19.96
N TYR A 317 11.84 11.50 -20.26
CA TYR A 317 12.71 12.24 -19.33
C TYR A 317 12.38 13.73 -19.37
N PHE A 318 12.08 14.33 -18.22
CA PHE A 318 11.85 15.77 -18.07
C PHE A 318 12.76 16.37 -17.00
N ALA A 319 13.14 17.64 -17.16
CA ALA A 319 13.91 18.41 -16.18
C ALA A 319 13.17 19.71 -15.84
N PHE A 320 12.87 19.94 -14.57
CA PHE A 320 12.10 21.10 -14.09
C PHE A 320 12.82 21.89 -13.01
N SER A 321 12.49 23.18 -12.96
CA SER A 321 12.76 24.07 -11.84
C SER A 321 11.46 24.44 -11.11
N LYS A 322 11.58 24.97 -9.88
CA LYS A 322 10.41 25.39 -9.07
C LYS A 322 9.53 26.41 -9.82
N PHE A 323 10.15 27.34 -10.54
CA PHE A 323 9.50 28.41 -11.31
C PHE A 323 9.86 28.36 -12.81
N GLY A 324 10.01 27.14 -13.36
CA GLY A 324 10.25 26.94 -14.79
C GLY A 324 9.04 27.32 -15.67
N PRO A 325 9.17 27.34 -17.01
CA PRO A 325 8.05 27.71 -17.88
C PRO A 325 6.93 26.67 -17.83
N GLU A 326 5.68 27.11 -17.87
CA GLU A 326 4.50 26.21 -17.88
C GLU A 326 4.44 25.31 -19.12
N THR A 327 5.10 25.70 -20.22
CA THR A 327 5.22 24.88 -21.44
C THR A 327 5.83 23.50 -21.18
N ASP A 328 6.70 23.38 -20.19
CA ASP A 328 7.31 22.10 -19.82
C ASP A 328 6.31 21.21 -19.07
N ILE A 329 5.45 21.81 -18.24
CA ILE A 329 4.36 21.14 -17.54
C ILE A 329 3.30 20.69 -18.55
N ASP A 330 2.98 21.53 -19.54
CA ASP A 330 2.09 21.16 -20.65
C ASP A 330 2.65 19.99 -21.48
N ALA A 331 3.97 19.96 -21.73
CA ALA A 331 4.61 18.85 -22.41
C ALA A 331 4.51 17.53 -21.60
N LEU A 332 4.71 17.60 -20.28
CA LEU A 332 4.50 16.46 -19.37
C LEU A 332 3.04 15.99 -19.35
N LYS A 333 2.08 16.92 -19.23
CA LYS A 333 0.63 16.66 -19.31
C LYS A 333 0.25 15.95 -20.60
N GLN A 334 0.78 16.41 -21.73
CA GLN A 334 0.58 15.77 -23.03
C GLN A 334 1.17 14.36 -23.07
N LYS A 335 2.37 14.15 -22.52
CA LYS A 335 3.00 12.82 -22.47
C LYS A 335 2.23 11.84 -21.58
N ILE A 336 1.70 12.30 -20.45
CA ILE A 336 0.83 11.52 -19.57
C ILE A 336 -0.40 11.02 -20.35
N VAL A 337 -1.07 11.89 -21.11
CA VAL A 337 -2.24 11.52 -21.94
C VAL A 337 -1.85 10.58 -23.09
N GLU A 338 -0.69 10.78 -23.71
CA GLU A 338 -0.14 9.88 -24.74
C GLU A 338 0.07 8.47 -24.19
N LEU A 339 0.74 8.35 -23.04
CA LEU A 339 1.02 7.07 -22.39
C LEU A 339 -0.25 6.39 -21.88
N ALA A 340 -1.21 7.16 -21.36
CA ALA A 340 -2.51 6.65 -20.93
C ALA A 340 -3.26 5.97 -22.10
N LYS A 341 -3.31 6.62 -23.27
CA LYS A 341 -3.93 6.09 -24.50
C LYS A 341 -3.27 4.80 -25.02
N GLN A 342 -2.04 4.50 -24.60
CA GLN A 342 -1.32 3.26 -24.94
C GLN A 342 -1.60 2.10 -23.97
N GLN A 343 -2.23 2.35 -22.81
CA GLN A 343 -2.44 1.31 -21.80
C GLN A 343 -3.56 0.34 -22.15
N HIS A 344 -3.43 -0.90 -21.67
CA HIS A 344 -4.40 -1.97 -21.95
C HIS A 344 -5.80 -1.72 -21.37
N TYR A 345 -5.90 -0.92 -20.30
CA TYR A 345 -7.16 -0.55 -19.64
C TYR A 345 -7.85 0.67 -20.29
N TRP A 346 -7.20 1.33 -21.26
CA TRP A 346 -7.73 2.56 -21.85
C TRP A 346 -8.93 2.28 -22.74
N GLY A 347 -10.10 2.77 -22.35
CA GLY A 347 -11.36 2.46 -23.02
C GLY A 347 -11.85 1.04 -22.77
N GLU A 348 -11.40 0.39 -21.69
CA GLU A 348 -11.95 -0.89 -21.22
C GLU A 348 -13.44 -0.75 -20.95
N GLU A 349 -14.22 -1.78 -21.32
CA GLU A 349 -15.66 -1.80 -21.15
C GLU A 349 -16.01 -2.33 -19.76
N ILE A 350 -16.77 -1.55 -18.98
CA ILE A 350 -17.36 -1.96 -17.70
C ILE A 350 -18.89 -1.96 -17.78
N PRO A 351 -19.60 -2.73 -16.92
CA PRO A 351 -21.05 -2.74 -16.89
C PRO A 351 -21.65 -1.36 -16.59
N GLY A 352 -22.50 -0.86 -17.50
CA GLY A 352 -23.11 0.47 -17.38
C GLY A 352 -24.03 0.63 -16.17
N LYS A 353 -24.55 -0.50 -15.63
CA LYS A 353 -25.35 -0.53 -14.39
C LYS A 353 -24.54 -0.29 -13.11
N TRP A 354 -23.25 -0.60 -13.11
CA TRP A 354 -22.38 -0.42 -11.95
C TRP A 354 -22.08 1.06 -11.69
N LEU A 355 -21.93 1.84 -12.76
CA LEU A 355 -21.72 3.29 -12.74
C LEU A 355 -22.72 4.08 -11.88
N SER A 356 -23.98 3.62 -11.83
CA SER A 356 -25.04 4.29 -11.06
C SER A 356 -24.82 4.16 -9.54
N LEU A 357 -24.28 3.01 -9.12
CA LEU A 357 -23.92 2.76 -7.73
C LEU A 357 -22.55 3.38 -7.40
N GLU A 358 -21.56 3.21 -8.29
CA GLU A 358 -20.22 3.82 -8.19
C GLU A 358 -20.32 5.34 -7.93
N GLN A 359 -21.09 6.08 -8.74
CA GLN A 359 -21.29 7.51 -8.53
C GLN A 359 -21.84 7.85 -7.15
N LYS A 360 -22.83 7.12 -6.66
CA LYS A 360 -23.43 7.40 -5.34
C LYS A 360 -22.47 7.09 -4.19
N LEU A 361 -21.63 6.07 -4.32
CA LEU A 361 -20.57 5.78 -3.35
C LEU A 361 -19.48 6.87 -3.38
N MET A 362 -19.10 7.36 -4.56
CA MET A 362 -18.18 8.51 -4.71
C MET A 362 -18.77 9.81 -4.14
N GLU A 363 -20.07 10.08 -4.37
CA GLU A 363 -20.78 11.24 -3.79
C GLU A 363 -20.76 11.19 -2.26
N LEU A 364 -20.99 10.02 -1.66
CA LEU A 364 -20.89 9.82 -0.21
C LEU A 364 -19.44 10.00 0.30
N LYS A 365 -18.43 9.42 -0.37
CA LYS A 365 -17.01 9.66 -0.07
C LYS A 365 -16.71 11.16 -0.05
N ARG A 366 -17.19 11.90 -1.06
CA ARG A 366 -17.00 13.36 -1.20
C ARG A 366 -17.74 14.18 -0.12
N THR A 367 -18.80 13.65 0.49
CA THR A 367 -19.42 14.25 1.69
C THR A 367 -18.65 13.97 3.00
N GLY A 368 -17.51 13.28 2.94
CA GLY A 368 -16.67 12.94 4.08
C GLY A 368 -16.94 11.56 4.69
N VAL A 369 -17.87 10.77 4.14
CA VAL A 369 -18.19 9.43 4.66
C VAL A 369 -17.07 8.46 4.33
N LYS A 370 -16.39 7.94 5.36
CA LYS A 370 -15.20 7.09 5.22
C LYS A 370 -15.50 5.59 5.14
N ILE A 371 -16.55 5.15 5.83
CA ILE A 371 -16.94 3.74 5.97
C ILE A 371 -18.47 3.64 6.09
N ILE A 372 -19.07 2.60 5.53
CA ILE A 372 -20.51 2.32 5.63
C ILE A 372 -20.79 0.83 5.87
N GLU A 373 -21.95 0.53 6.46
CA GLU A 373 -22.50 -0.83 6.51
C GLU A 373 -22.83 -1.36 5.11
N TYR A 374 -22.64 -2.66 4.86
CA TYR A 374 -23.05 -3.34 3.63
C TYR A 374 -24.55 -3.17 3.37
N SER A 375 -25.37 -3.21 4.42
CA SER A 375 -26.82 -2.94 4.30
C SER A 375 -27.14 -1.52 3.82
N SER A 376 -26.22 -0.56 4.00
CA SER A 376 -26.33 0.77 3.41
C SER A 376 -25.98 0.76 1.92
N VAL A 377 -25.01 -0.04 1.47
CA VAL A 377 -24.76 -0.27 0.03
C VAL A 377 -26.01 -0.83 -0.65
N GLU A 378 -26.68 -1.82 -0.03
CA GLU A 378 -27.93 -2.37 -0.55
C GLU A 378 -29.03 -1.30 -0.66
N LYS A 379 -29.20 -0.43 0.35
CA LYS A 379 -30.14 0.69 0.30
C LYS A 379 -29.79 1.67 -0.82
N ILE A 380 -28.53 2.06 -0.97
CA ILE A 380 -28.06 2.98 -2.01
C ILE A 380 -28.32 2.39 -3.40
N ASN A 381 -28.00 1.11 -3.60
CA ASN A 381 -28.29 0.35 -4.83
C ASN A 381 -29.79 0.28 -5.16
N ASN A 382 -30.65 0.14 -4.14
CA ASN A 382 -32.11 0.22 -4.33
C ASN A 382 -32.60 1.64 -4.70
N LEU A 383 -31.84 2.69 -4.39
CA LEU A 383 -32.13 4.08 -4.75
C LEU A 383 -31.46 4.49 -6.07
N SER A 384 -30.54 3.70 -6.63
CA SER A 384 -29.82 4.01 -7.87
C SER A 384 -30.76 4.14 -9.08
N ASP A 385 -30.42 5.02 -10.03
CA ASP A 385 -31.17 5.18 -11.30
C ASP A 385 -31.23 3.85 -12.06
N VAL A 386 -30.18 3.02 -11.92
CA VAL A 386 -30.13 1.62 -12.34
C VAL A 386 -29.68 0.78 -11.15
N LYS A 387 -30.48 -0.23 -10.79
CA LYS A 387 -30.19 -1.16 -9.71
C LYS A 387 -29.43 -2.41 -10.20
N ILE A 388 -28.45 -2.87 -9.42
CA ILE A 388 -27.92 -4.23 -9.50
C ILE A 388 -28.91 -5.17 -8.78
N GLU A 389 -29.63 -6.00 -9.53
CA GLU A 389 -30.70 -6.86 -8.97
C GLU A 389 -30.18 -8.09 -8.22
N ASN A 390 -29.08 -8.69 -8.71
CA ASN A 390 -28.49 -9.89 -8.13
C ASN A 390 -27.49 -9.55 -7.01
N GLN A 391 -27.64 -10.18 -5.85
CA GLN A 391 -26.75 -10.01 -4.69
C GLN A 391 -25.33 -10.52 -4.97
N ASP A 392 -25.20 -11.63 -5.71
CA ASP A 392 -23.87 -12.14 -6.10
C ASP A 392 -23.16 -11.15 -7.02
N GLU A 393 -23.91 -10.49 -7.92
CA GLU A 393 -23.38 -9.44 -8.79
C GLU A 393 -23.00 -8.17 -8.00
N LEU A 394 -23.77 -7.80 -6.98
CA LEU A 394 -23.44 -6.68 -6.09
C LEU A 394 -22.13 -6.95 -5.33
N GLU A 395 -21.89 -8.19 -4.90
CA GLU A 395 -20.62 -8.60 -4.30
C GLU A 395 -19.47 -8.60 -5.31
N VAL A 396 -19.71 -9.02 -6.56
CA VAL A 396 -18.73 -8.93 -7.66
C VAL A 396 -18.37 -7.48 -7.99
N PHE A 397 -19.34 -6.55 -7.96
CA PHE A 397 -19.09 -5.11 -8.09
C PHE A 397 -18.19 -4.59 -6.96
N LEU A 398 -18.51 -4.87 -5.69
CA LEU A 398 -17.69 -4.42 -4.56
C LEU A 398 -16.27 -5.03 -4.59
N ARG A 399 -16.13 -6.28 -5.02
CA ARG A 399 -14.82 -6.91 -5.25
C ARG A 399 -14.05 -6.26 -6.40
N PHE A 400 -14.72 -5.84 -7.47
CA PHE A 400 -14.10 -5.11 -8.57
C PHE A 400 -13.61 -3.73 -8.13
N GLU A 401 -14.42 -2.96 -7.42
CA GLU A 401 -14.01 -1.67 -6.84
C GLU A 401 -12.86 -1.82 -5.82
N HIS A 402 -12.83 -2.93 -5.09
CA HIS A 402 -11.70 -3.27 -4.22
C HIS A 402 -10.42 -3.61 -5.01
N ASP A 403 -10.52 -4.42 -6.07
CA ASP A 403 -9.40 -4.77 -6.97
C ASP A 403 -8.86 -3.53 -7.72
N LEU A 404 -9.67 -2.48 -7.94
CA LEU A 404 -9.24 -1.18 -8.44
C LEU A 404 -8.60 -0.28 -7.36
N GLY A 405 -8.73 -0.62 -6.09
CA GLY A 405 -8.31 0.21 -4.96
C GLY A 405 -9.15 1.46 -4.75
N ASN A 406 -10.43 1.45 -5.18
CA ASN A 406 -11.37 2.54 -4.94
C ASN A 406 -12.03 2.42 -3.55
N ILE A 407 -12.22 1.20 -3.06
CA ILE A 407 -12.77 0.87 -1.73
C ILE A 407 -11.97 -0.27 -1.07
N VAL A 408 -12.22 -0.54 0.22
CA VAL A 408 -11.79 -1.78 0.87
C VAL A 408 -13.00 -2.59 1.33
N PHE A 409 -13.12 -3.81 0.81
CA PHE A 409 -14.19 -4.75 1.13
C PHE A 409 -13.67 -6.19 1.09
N PHE A 410 -14.07 -6.99 2.07
CA PHE A 410 -13.80 -8.43 2.11
C PHE A 410 -15.11 -9.18 2.32
N SER A 411 -15.43 -10.13 1.44
CA SER A 411 -16.64 -10.96 1.58
C SER A 411 -16.54 -12.09 2.61
N THR A 412 -15.45 -12.15 3.39
CA THR A 412 -15.34 -13.06 4.54
C THR A 412 -16.34 -12.68 5.62
N LYS A 413 -16.94 -13.67 6.29
CA LYS A 413 -18.04 -13.52 7.24
C LYS A 413 -17.76 -12.46 8.33
N GLU A 414 -16.51 -12.35 8.74
CA GLU A 414 -16.02 -11.48 9.81
C GLU A 414 -15.90 -10.00 9.38
N LEU A 415 -15.82 -9.73 8.07
CA LEU A 415 -15.55 -8.40 7.50
C LEU A 415 -16.61 -7.91 6.52
N ARG A 416 -17.49 -8.79 6.04
CA ARG A 416 -18.53 -8.49 5.04
C ARG A 416 -19.53 -7.42 5.48
N GLU A 417 -19.64 -7.17 6.79
CA GLU A 417 -20.62 -6.24 7.37
C GLU A 417 -20.35 -4.78 6.99
N LYS A 418 -19.10 -4.38 6.72
CA LYS A 418 -18.72 -3.00 6.39
C LYS A 418 -17.89 -2.88 5.11
N VAL A 419 -17.98 -1.71 4.50
CA VAL A 419 -17.23 -1.29 3.30
C VAL A 419 -16.53 0.03 3.62
N VAL A 420 -15.21 0.05 3.54
CA VAL A 420 -14.44 1.30 3.63
C VAL A 420 -14.52 2.00 2.28
N LEU A 421 -15.24 3.12 2.22
CA LEU A 421 -15.36 3.94 1.01
C LEU A 421 -14.11 4.75 0.72
N ASP A 422 -13.28 4.98 1.75
CA ASP A 422 -12.06 5.77 1.65
C ASP A 422 -10.81 4.98 2.08
N PRO A 423 -10.13 4.30 1.14
CA PRO A 423 -8.88 3.59 1.41
C PRO A 423 -7.76 4.50 1.96
N GLU A 424 -7.82 5.80 1.67
CA GLU A 424 -6.80 6.76 2.10
C GLU A 424 -6.91 7.01 3.59
N TRP A 425 -8.15 7.19 4.09
CA TRP A 425 -8.47 7.26 5.51
C TRP A 425 -8.04 5.99 6.27
N LEU A 426 -8.27 4.78 5.73
CA LEU A 426 -7.76 3.55 6.35
C LEU A 426 -6.24 3.61 6.54
N ILE A 427 -5.54 4.15 5.54
CA ILE A 427 -4.08 4.24 5.54
C ILE A 427 -3.59 5.40 6.42
N ASP A 428 -4.33 6.49 6.58
CA ASP A 428 -4.12 7.46 7.68
C ASP A 428 -4.18 6.76 9.04
N GLY A 429 -5.18 5.90 9.26
CA GLY A 429 -5.30 5.07 10.45
C GLY A 429 -4.02 4.27 10.72
N VAL A 430 -3.45 3.63 9.69
CA VAL A 430 -2.15 2.94 9.76
C VAL A 430 -1.00 3.90 10.05
N LYS A 431 -0.93 5.07 9.40
CA LYS A 431 0.13 6.07 9.62
C LYS A 431 0.17 6.49 11.10
N ILE A 432 -0.99 6.84 11.63
CA ILE A 432 -1.20 7.28 13.02
C ILE A 432 -0.85 6.13 13.98
N LEU A 433 -1.12 4.88 13.60
CA LEU A 433 -0.78 3.68 14.37
C LEU A 433 0.74 3.46 14.47
N ILE A 434 1.45 3.52 13.33
CA ILE A 434 2.89 3.26 13.28
C ILE A 434 3.73 4.47 13.74
N SER A 435 3.20 5.68 13.62
CA SER A 435 3.83 6.92 14.06
C SER A 435 2.88 7.69 15.00
N PRO A 436 2.83 7.30 16.30
CA PRO A 436 1.91 7.88 17.26
C PRO A 436 1.95 9.41 17.34
N PRO A 437 0.79 10.10 17.48
CA PRO A 437 0.72 11.55 17.60
C PRO A 437 1.58 12.12 18.74
N GLN A 438 2.01 13.38 18.61
CA GLN A 438 2.84 14.06 19.62
C GLN A 438 2.22 13.99 21.03
N ARG A 439 0.90 14.21 21.15
CA ARG A 439 0.13 14.06 22.41
C ARG A 439 0.24 12.68 23.08
N VAL A 440 0.61 11.63 22.33
CA VAL A 440 0.84 10.27 22.83
C VAL A 440 2.33 10.05 23.13
N ARG A 441 3.21 10.53 22.25
CA ARG A 441 4.67 10.44 22.40
C ARG A 441 5.20 11.22 23.60
N GLU A 442 4.61 12.36 23.93
CA GLU A 442 5.06 13.24 25.02
C GLU A 442 4.36 13.00 26.35
N ASN A 443 3.32 12.15 26.39
CA ASN A 443 2.58 11.85 27.62
C ASN A 443 3.41 10.89 28.52
N PRO A 444 3.87 11.31 29.71
CA PRO A 444 4.77 10.48 30.54
C PRO A 444 4.16 9.14 30.99
N TYR A 445 2.83 9.05 31.06
CA TYR A 445 2.12 7.82 31.46
C TYR A 445 1.95 6.82 30.31
N ILE A 446 2.05 7.28 29.05
CA ILE A 446 1.83 6.46 27.86
C ILE A 446 3.14 6.18 27.13
N TYR A 447 4.10 7.11 27.16
CA TYR A 447 5.41 6.99 26.53
C TYR A 447 6.15 5.67 26.79
N PRO A 448 6.14 5.06 28.01
CA PRO A 448 6.73 3.74 28.23
C PRO A 448 6.14 2.64 27.32
N GLN A 449 4.84 2.67 27.05
CA GLN A 449 4.19 1.74 26.11
C GLN A 449 4.60 2.05 24.66
N VAL A 450 4.81 3.32 24.31
CA VAL A 450 5.27 3.74 22.98
C VAL A 450 6.72 3.30 22.72
N SER A 451 7.61 3.40 23.72
CA SER A 451 9.00 2.90 23.60
C SER A 451 8.98 1.40 23.32
N VAL A 452 8.31 0.61 24.18
CA VAL A 452 8.18 -0.84 24.00
C VAL A 452 7.64 -1.18 22.60
N PHE A 453 6.59 -0.50 22.15
CA PHE A 453 6.03 -0.68 20.81
C PHE A 453 7.05 -0.42 19.69
N LYS A 454 7.90 0.61 19.81
CA LYS A 454 8.96 0.91 18.83
C LYS A 454 10.13 -0.06 18.91
N ASP A 455 10.45 -0.56 20.09
CA ASP A 455 11.61 -1.43 20.34
C ASP A 455 11.37 -2.89 19.91
N ASN A 456 10.13 -3.40 20.06
CA ASN A 456 9.79 -4.80 19.77
C ASN A 456 8.50 -5.01 18.94
N GLY A 457 7.87 -3.96 18.45
CA GLY A 457 6.66 -4.03 17.60
C GLY A 457 5.38 -4.46 18.33
N ARG A 458 5.38 -4.54 19.67
CA ARG A 458 4.24 -5.00 20.47
C ARG A 458 3.28 -3.86 20.81
N LEU A 459 2.10 -3.88 20.18
CA LEU A 459 1.07 -2.86 20.28
C LEU A 459 -0.10 -3.31 21.16
N ALA A 460 -0.13 -2.86 22.42
CA ALA A 460 -1.22 -3.17 23.36
C ALA A 460 -2.55 -2.53 22.93
N LYS A 461 -3.69 -3.22 23.13
CA LYS A 461 -5.02 -2.67 22.75
C LYS A 461 -5.35 -1.35 23.47
N SER A 462 -4.85 -1.16 24.70
CA SER A 462 -4.89 0.11 25.45
C SER A 462 -4.15 1.27 24.74
N LEU A 463 -2.99 0.98 24.16
CA LEU A 463 -2.20 1.96 23.42
C LEU A 463 -2.89 2.36 22.12
N ILE A 464 -3.54 1.42 21.42
CA ILE A 464 -4.34 1.73 20.21
C ILE A 464 -5.47 2.72 20.55
N GLY A 465 -6.21 2.48 21.63
CA GLY A 465 -7.25 3.39 22.10
C GLY A 465 -6.73 4.78 22.46
N SER A 466 -5.47 4.89 22.89
CA SER A 466 -4.78 6.16 23.19
C SER A 466 -4.26 6.85 21.92
N ILE A 467 -3.83 6.07 20.93
CA ILE A 467 -3.39 6.54 19.62
C ILE A 467 -4.57 7.13 18.84
N TRP A 468 -5.66 6.37 18.71
CA TRP A 468 -6.91 6.80 18.05
C TRP A 468 -7.90 7.47 19.02
N SER A 469 -7.43 8.22 20.02
CA SER A 469 -8.28 9.09 20.86
C SER A 469 -8.27 10.53 20.35
N GLY A 470 -9.32 11.30 20.62
CA GLY A 470 -9.42 12.71 20.24
C GLY A 470 -10.40 12.93 19.09
N PRO A 471 -10.95 14.16 18.94
CA PRO A 471 -11.94 14.46 17.91
C PRO A 471 -11.42 14.21 16.49
N GLU A 472 -10.13 14.43 16.25
CA GLU A 472 -9.47 14.21 14.95
C GLU A 472 -9.34 12.71 14.57
N HIS A 473 -9.64 11.78 15.50
CA HIS A 473 -9.57 10.33 15.28
C HIS A 473 -10.87 9.58 15.64
N GLU A 474 -11.97 10.30 15.92
CA GLU A 474 -13.21 9.70 16.46
C GLU A 474 -13.73 8.53 15.60
N GLU A 475 -13.66 8.66 14.26
CA GLU A 475 -14.15 7.64 13.33
C GLU A 475 -13.28 6.36 13.34
N PHE A 476 -11.98 6.47 13.63
CA PHE A 476 -11.12 5.30 13.85
C PHE A 476 -11.49 4.58 15.16
N ASN A 477 -11.82 5.34 16.20
CA ASN A 477 -12.22 4.79 17.49
C ASN A 477 -13.55 4.03 17.38
N LYS A 478 -14.57 4.64 16.75
CA LYS A 478 -15.88 4.03 16.47
C LYS A 478 -15.80 2.71 15.70
N ASN A 479 -14.83 2.59 14.80
CA ASN A 479 -14.67 1.44 13.91
C ASN A 479 -13.48 0.55 14.30
N GLN A 480 -12.89 0.73 15.49
CA GLN A 480 -11.59 0.18 15.88
C GLN A 480 -11.47 -1.33 15.63
N ASP A 481 -12.40 -2.15 16.11
CA ASP A 481 -12.29 -3.61 15.98
C ASP A 481 -12.34 -4.06 14.51
N HIS A 482 -13.29 -3.55 13.70
CA HIS A 482 -13.35 -3.85 12.26
C HIS A 482 -12.08 -3.40 11.52
N LEU A 483 -11.52 -2.23 11.87
CA LEU A 483 -10.27 -1.76 11.29
C LEU A 483 -9.10 -2.68 11.65
N LEU A 484 -9.00 -3.15 12.89
CA LEU A 484 -7.94 -4.09 13.29
C LEU A 484 -8.08 -5.44 12.57
N ASP A 485 -9.31 -5.94 12.41
CA ASP A 485 -9.57 -7.15 11.62
C ASP A 485 -9.22 -6.96 10.13
N VAL A 486 -9.45 -5.78 9.55
CA VAL A 486 -8.99 -5.40 8.20
C VAL A 486 -7.46 -5.37 8.11
N LEU A 487 -6.77 -4.79 9.09
CA LEU A 487 -5.31 -4.72 9.11
C LEU A 487 -4.66 -6.10 9.30
N GLU A 488 -5.29 -6.99 10.08
CA GLU A 488 -4.89 -8.39 10.22
C GLU A 488 -5.12 -9.15 8.90
N LYS A 489 -6.27 -8.94 8.22
CA LYS A 489 -6.55 -9.53 6.90
C LYS A 489 -5.57 -9.10 5.80
N LEU A 490 -5.04 -7.89 5.91
CA LEU A 490 -3.99 -7.33 5.05
C LEU A 490 -2.56 -7.75 5.46
N ASN A 491 -2.41 -8.57 6.52
CA ASN A 491 -1.15 -8.97 7.13
C ASN A 491 -0.26 -7.79 7.59
N ILE A 492 -0.86 -6.63 7.89
CA ILE A 492 -0.14 -5.44 8.39
C ILE A 492 0.18 -5.60 9.89
N ILE A 493 -0.75 -6.19 10.62
CA ILE A 493 -0.61 -6.56 12.04
C ILE A 493 -0.91 -8.06 12.21
N ALA A 494 -0.52 -8.63 13.33
CA ALA A 494 -0.91 -9.99 13.73
C ALA A 494 -1.35 -10.02 15.20
N LYS A 495 -2.51 -10.58 15.49
CA LYS A 495 -3.02 -10.71 16.86
C LYS A 495 -2.18 -11.71 17.65
N SER A 496 -1.95 -11.42 18.93
CA SER A 496 -1.21 -12.34 19.80
C SER A 496 -2.04 -13.54 20.24
N TRP A 497 -1.37 -14.69 20.36
CA TRP A 497 -1.91 -15.90 20.96
C TRP A 497 -1.71 -15.83 22.47
N ASP A 498 -2.75 -15.47 23.23
CA ASP A 498 -2.75 -15.62 24.68
C ASP A 498 -3.27 -17.01 25.07
N HIS A 499 -2.41 -17.83 25.66
CA HIS A 499 -2.79 -19.13 26.22
C HIS A 499 -3.70 -19.03 27.45
N GLU A 500 -3.76 -17.88 28.14
CA GLU A 500 -4.60 -17.64 29.32
C GLU A 500 -5.95 -16.97 29.00
N GLY A 501 -6.15 -16.49 27.78
CA GLY A 501 -7.41 -15.89 27.32
C GLY A 501 -7.85 -14.61 28.05
N LYS A 502 -6.92 -13.87 28.67
CA LYS A 502 -7.23 -12.64 29.43
C LYS A 502 -7.25 -11.45 28.48
N VAL A 503 -8.44 -10.86 28.29
CA VAL A 503 -8.66 -9.69 27.42
C VAL A 503 -7.71 -8.51 27.74
N GLU A 504 -7.33 -8.36 29.01
CA GLU A 504 -6.39 -7.33 29.47
C GLU A 504 -4.97 -7.45 28.88
N ASN A 505 -4.59 -8.64 28.42
CA ASN A 505 -3.30 -8.92 27.77
C ASN A 505 -3.39 -8.89 26.23
N GLN A 506 -4.50 -8.47 25.62
CA GLN A 506 -4.61 -8.45 24.16
C GLN A 506 -3.68 -7.39 23.54
N TYR A 507 -2.78 -7.84 22.66
CA TYR A 507 -1.90 -6.99 21.88
C TYR A 507 -1.78 -7.51 20.44
N TYR A 508 -1.18 -6.68 19.58
CA TYR A 508 -0.88 -7.00 18.19
C TYR A 508 0.61 -6.83 17.94
N TRP A 509 1.18 -7.68 17.09
CA TRP A 509 2.50 -7.50 16.53
C TRP A 509 2.41 -6.62 15.28
N VAL A 510 3.35 -5.68 15.15
CA VAL A 510 3.43 -4.76 13.99
C VAL A 510 4.86 -4.79 13.45
N PRO A 511 5.24 -5.76 12.60
CA PRO A 511 6.65 -5.97 12.22
C PRO A 511 7.31 -4.76 11.55
N CYS A 512 6.54 -3.90 10.87
CA CYS A 512 7.06 -2.77 10.11
C CYS A 512 7.58 -1.58 10.94
N VAL A 513 7.36 -1.55 12.26
CA VAL A 513 7.90 -0.49 13.15
C VAL A 513 9.25 -0.84 13.77
N ILE A 514 9.75 -2.06 13.55
CA ILE A 514 10.94 -2.59 14.21
C ILE A 514 12.17 -2.26 13.37
N TYR A 515 13.01 -1.36 13.90
CA TYR A 515 14.27 -0.94 13.26
C TYR A 515 15.52 -1.56 13.91
N LYS A 516 15.38 -2.14 15.10
CA LYS A 516 16.46 -2.86 15.81
C LYS A 516 17.00 -3.98 14.90
N SER A 517 18.28 -3.94 14.56
CA SER A 517 18.91 -4.98 13.74
C SER A 517 19.22 -6.22 14.59
N ALA A 518 19.05 -7.42 14.01
CA ALA A 518 19.38 -8.66 14.70
C ALA A 518 20.89 -8.74 14.99
N PRO A 519 21.29 -9.09 16.22
CA PRO A 519 22.70 -9.27 16.56
C PRO A 519 23.27 -10.52 15.88
N GLU A 520 24.60 -10.53 15.71
CA GLU A 520 25.30 -11.59 14.97
C GLU A 520 25.05 -13.00 15.52
N HIS A 521 24.89 -13.13 16.84
CA HIS A 521 24.63 -14.42 17.48
C HIS A 521 23.21 -14.97 17.25
N VAL A 522 22.22 -14.11 16.90
CA VAL A 522 20.87 -14.56 16.49
C VAL A 522 20.88 -14.98 15.02
N LYS A 523 21.56 -14.21 14.18
CA LYS A 523 21.70 -14.48 12.73
C LYS A 523 22.51 -15.75 12.46
N ASN A 524 23.64 -15.87 13.14
CA ASN A 524 24.65 -16.89 12.93
C ASN A 524 24.99 -17.58 14.28
N PRO A 525 24.04 -18.30 14.90
CA PRO A 525 24.20 -18.87 16.24
C PRO A 525 25.35 -19.87 16.31
N SER A 526 26.16 -19.74 17.36
CA SER A 526 27.30 -20.62 17.63
C SER A 526 26.82 -22.02 18.00
N PRO A 527 27.37 -23.10 17.43
CA PRO A 527 27.04 -24.46 17.84
C PRO A 527 27.35 -24.69 19.32
N TYR A 528 26.40 -25.28 20.05
CA TYR A 528 26.58 -25.75 21.43
C TYR A 528 25.95 -27.14 21.60
N ASP A 529 26.30 -27.82 22.69
CA ASP A 529 25.89 -29.20 22.89
C ASP A 529 24.37 -29.33 23.04
N GLY A 530 23.79 -30.31 22.33
CA GLY A 530 22.34 -30.47 22.23
C GLY A 530 21.61 -29.54 21.24
N MET A 531 22.28 -28.64 20.52
CA MET A 531 21.66 -27.87 19.42
C MET A 531 22.02 -28.46 18.05
N THR A 532 21.00 -28.80 17.26
CA THR A 532 21.14 -29.15 15.83
C THR A 532 20.32 -28.22 14.95
N LYS A 533 20.59 -28.21 13.64
CA LYS A 533 19.87 -27.40 12.67
C LYS A 533 19.85 -28.01 11.28
N THR A 534 18.92 -27.57 10.43
CA THR A 534 18.85 -27.96 9.02
C THR A 534 19.89 -27.23 8.15
N SER A 535 20.00 -27.65 6.89
CA SER A 535 20.37 -26.73 5.80
C SER A 535 19.39 -25.55 5.76
N THR A 536 19.83 -24.38 5.29
CA THR A 536 18.97 -23.20 5.21
C THR A 536 18.14 -23.27 3.92
N LEU A 537 16.82 -23.37 4.05
CA LEU A 537 15.87 -23.21 2.96
C LEU A 537 15.89 -21.73 2.52
N CYS A 538 15.83 -21.49 1.22
CA CYS A 538 15.90 -20.15 0.64
C CYS A 538 14.79 -19.96 -0.40
N PHE A 539 14.13 -18.81 -0.34
CA PHE A 539 13.16 -18.35 -1.32
C PHE A 539 13.79 -17.18 -2.07
N GLU A 540 14.28 -17.45 -3.27
CA GLU A 540 15.00 -16.49 -4.10
C GLU A 540 14.03 -15.81 -5.07
N SER A 541 13.92 -14.49 -5.02
CA SER A 541 13.05 -13.76 -5.95
C SER A 541 13.57 -13.83 -7.39
N THR A 542 12.71 -14.24 -8.32
CA THR A 542 13.02 -14.29 -9.76
C THR A 542 13.31 -12.91 -10.33
N THR A 543 12.75 -11.84 -9.75
CA THR A 543 12.99 -10.46 -10.15
C THR A 543 14.25 -9.87 -9.51
N LYS A 544 15.03 -10.65 -8.73
CA LYS A 544 16.18 -10.20 -7.93
C LYS A 544 15.86 -8.96 -7.07
N PHE A 545 14.63 -8.91 -6.57
CA PHE A 545 14.14 -7.88 -5.67
C PHE A 545 13.05 -8.43 -4.76
N VAL A 546 13.09 -8.08 -3.48
CA VAL A 546 12.02 -8.33 -2.50
C VAL A 546 11.70 -7.01 -1.81
N HIS A 547 10.52 -6.47 -2.09
CA HIS A 547 10.05 -5.27 -1.40
C HIS A 547 9.87 -5.56 0.10
N ILE A 548 10.33 -4.67 0.98
CA ILE A 548 10.35 -4.88 2.44
C ILE A 548 8.98 -5.24 3.04
N GLY A 549 7.91 -4.65 2.50
CA GLY A 549 6.52 -4.98 2.88
C GLY A 549 6.08 -6.41 2.57
N VAL A 550 6.81 -7.17 1.76
CA VAL A 550 6.58 -8.62 1.56
C VAL A 550 7.05 -9.40 2.78
N PHE A 551 8.27 -9.11 3.26
CA PHE A 551 8.83 -9.76 4.45
C PHE A 551 8.05 -9.42 5.71
N HIS A 552 7.67 -8.15 5.91
CA HIS A 552 6.85 -7.75 7.06
C HIS A 552 5.49 -8.49 7.11
N ARG A 553 4.84 -8.68 5.95
CA ARG A 553 3.58 -9.44 5.86
C ARG A 553 3.77 -10.94 6.02
N LEU A 554 4.90 -11.51 5.59
CA LEU A 554 5.25 -12.89 5.89
C LEU A 554 5.43 -13.07 7.40
N VAL A 555 6.22 -12.21 8.04
CA VAL A 555 6.43 -12.23 9.50
C VAL A 555 5.11 -12.10 10.25
N ALA A 556 4.23 -11.14 9.89
CA ALA A 556 2.90 -11.02 10.50
C ALA A 556 2.07 -12.31 10.33
N CYS A 557 2.04 -12.90 9.13
CA CYS A 557 1.32 -14.15 8.89
C CYS A 557 1.89 -15.34 9.68
N LEU A 558 3.19 -15.39 9.96
CA LEU A 558 3.79 -16.42 10.81
C LEU A 558 3.57 -16.13 12.32
N LEU A 559 3.58 -14.86 12.74
CA LEU A 559 3.22 -14.45 14.10
C LEU A 559 1.74 -14.74 14.43
N SER A 560 0.88 -14.83 13.40
CA SER A 560 -0.47 -15.37 13.52
C SER A 560 -0.52 -16.90 13.75
N GLN A 561 0.61 -17.57 13.97
CA GLN A 561 0.68 -19.02 14.25
C GLN A 561 1.70 -19.43 15.31
N TRP A 562 2.85 -18.75 15.35
CA TRP A 562 3.97 -19.06 16.23
C TRP A 562 4.38 -17.81 17.02
N THR A 563 4.68 -17.98 18.30
CA THR A 563 5.26 -16.91 19.12
C THR A 563 6.69 -16.59 18.65
N PRO A 564 7.14 -15.33 18.70
CA PRO A 564 8.57 -15.06 18.57
C PRO A 564 9.29 -15.66 19.77
N ALA A 565 10.47 -16.26 19.53
CA ALA A 565 11.32 -16.77 20.59
C ALA A 565 11.79 -15.64 21.51
N HIS A 566 12.18 -15.98 22.74
CA HIS A 566 12.66 -15.02 23.72
C HIS A 566 14.06 -15.40 24.24
N GLU A 567 14.87 -14.39 24.55
CA GLU A 567 16.15 -14.58 25.24
C GLU A 567 15.92 -14.93 26.73
N GLU A 568 16.53 -16.02 27.22
CA GLU A 568 16.33 -16.49 28.61
C GLU A 568 16.78 -15.47 29.68
N GLU A 569 17.86 -14.72 29.43
CA GLU A 569 18.41 -13.77 30.41
C GLU A 569 17.65 -12.44 30.46
N SER A 570 17.20 -11.94 29.31
CA SER A 570 16.61 -10.60 29.17
C SER A 570 15.08 -10.61 29.08
N GLY A 571 14.48 -11.73 28.66
CA GLY A 571 13.07 -11.83 28.31
C GLY A 571 12.70 -11.07 27.03
N GLU A 572 13.67 -10.56 26.26
CA GLU A 572 13.40 -9.85 25.01
C GLU A 572 13.01 -10.83 23.89
N TYR A 573 11.97 -10.46 23.13
CA TYR A 573 11.56 -11.19 21.94
C TYR A 573 12.56 -11.02 20.80
N GLN A 574 12.91 -12.12 20.14
CA GLN A 574 13.85 -12.22 19.03
C GLN A 574 13.21 -11.82 17.70
N ILE A 575 12.69 -10.59 17.64
CA ILE A 575 12.09 -9.98 16.46
C ILE A 575 12.82 -8.67 16.12
N TYR A 576 13.26 -8.55 14.87
CA TYR A 576 14.21 -7.54 14.42
C TYR A 576 13.91 -7.09 12.98
N HIS A 577 14.51 -5.97 12.57
CA HIS A 577 14.47 -5.52 11.19
C HIS A 577 15.08 -6.56 10.23
N GLY A 578 14.25 -7.16 9.39
CA GLY A 578 14.66 -8.20 8.44
C GLY A 578 15.00 -9.57 9.05
N CYS A 579 14.67 -9.83 10.32
CA CYS A 579 14.98 -11.11 10.97
C CYS A 579 14.02 -11.41 12.14
N CYS A 580 13.53 -12.63 12.26
CA CYS A 580 12.69 -13.08 13.37
C CYS A 580 12.96 -14.55 13.68
N VAL A 581 13.04 -14.90 14.96
CA VAL A 581 13.07 -16.29 15.42
C VAL A 581 11.70 -16.65 16.00
N PHE A 582 11.13 -17.77 15.59
CA PHE A 582 9.83 -18.26 16.04
C PHE A 582 9.99 -19.54 16.86
N GLU A 583 9.19 -19.69 17.92
CA GLU A 583 8.98 -20.96 18.63
C GLU A 583 7.96 -21.80 17.86
N VAL A 584 8.40 -22.89 17.23
CA VAL A 584 7.53 -23.75 16.42
C VAL A 584 6.87 -24.82 17.29
N ASP A 585 7.62 -25.38 18.23
CA ASP A 585 7.13 -26.22 19.34
C ASP A 585 8.10 -26.14 20.54
N GLN A 586 7.94 -27.02 21.53
CA GLN A 586 8.76 -27.06 22.76
C GLN A 586 10.25 -27.39 22.55
N CYS A 587 10.64 -27.89 21.37
CA CYS A 587 11.99 -28.31 21.05
C CYS A 587 12.54 -27.70 19.76
N HIS A 588 11.71 -27.01 18.96
CA HIS A 588 12.10 -26.48 17.65
C HIS A 588 11.86 -24.97 17.53
N SER A 589 12.83 -24.28 16.94
CA SER A 589 12.70 -22.87 16.53
C SER A 589 12.98 -22.69 15.04
N LEU A 590 12.38 -21.65 14.46
CA LEU A 590 12.55 -21.22 13.07
C LEU A 590 13.20 -19.84 13.04
N LEU A 591 14.43 -19.76 12.53
CA LEU A 591 15.05 -18.48 12.15
C LEU A 591 14.61 -18.12 10.73
N LEU A 592 13.89 -17.01 10.59
CA LEU A 592 13.53 -16.40 9.32
C LEU A 592 14.28 -15.08 9.14
N ALA A 593 14.98 -14.89 8.02
CA ALA A 593 15.69 -13.64 7.70
C ALA A 593 15.51 -13.23 6.25
N GLN A 594 15.47 -11.93 5.96
CA GLN A 594 15.65 -11.38 4.62
C GLN A 594 17.09 -10.93 4.43
N ASN A 595 17.69 -11.32 3.31
CA ASN A 595 18.95 -10.77 2.83
C ASN A 595 18.84 -10.48 1.34
N ASP A 596 18.98 -9.21 0.97
CA ASP A 596 18.79 -8.72 -0.39
C ASP A 596 17.43 -9.21 -0.97
N TYR A 597 17.46 -9.96 -2.07
CA TYR A 597 16.29 -10.55 -2.74
C TYR A 597 15.97 -11.99 -2.33
N VAL A 598 16.53 -12.46 -1.20
CA VAL A 598 16.36 -13.84 -0.70
C VAL A 598 15.76 -13.82 0.69
N ILE A 599 14.74 -14.66 0.92
CA ILE A 599 14.21 -14.96 2.24
C ILE A 599 14.76 -16.33 2.66
N LEU A 600 15.39 -16.39 3.84
CA LEU A 600 16.09 -17.55 4.38
C LEU A 600 15.33 -18.10 5.58
N ALA A 601 15.20 -19.42 5.65
CA ALA A 601 14.55 -20.15 6.73
C ALA A 601 15.46 -21.28 7.22
N THR A 602 15.78 -21.31 8.52
CA THR A 602 16.56 -22.39 9.15
C THR A 602 15.82 -22.92 10.36
N MET A 603 15.57 -24.23 10.38
CA MET A 603 14.99 -24.91 11.54
C MET A 603 16.10 -25.37 12.48
N PHE A 604 15.89 -25.15 13.77
CA PHE A 604 16.74 -25.62 14.86
C PHE A 604 16.00 -26.64 15.71
N ARG A 605 16.74 -27.53 16.37
CA ARG A 605 16.21 -28.43 17.40
C ARG A 605 17.13 -28.42 18.62
N TYR A 606 16.53 -28.34 19.79
CA TYR A 606 17.19 -28.40 21.08
C TYR A 606 16.84 -29.73 21.75
N SER A 607 17.83 -30.61 21.91
CA SER A 607 17.67 -31.95 22.50
C SER A 607 19.00 -32.51 22.98
N SER A 608 19.02 -33.08 24.19
CA SER A 608 20.17 -33.80 24.75
C SER A 608 20.60 -35.04 23.94
N GLU A 609 19.75 -35.53 23.03
CA GLU A 609 20.06 -36.69 22.18
C GLU A 609 20.76 -36.31 20.87
N GLY A 610 20.94 -35.01 20.57
CA GLY A 610 21.58 -34.55 19.33
C GLY A 610 20.82 -34.91 18.05
N ALA A 611 19.52 -35.20 18.17
CA ALA A 611 18.64 -35.45 17.03
C ALA A 611 18.47 -34.18 16.18
N TYR A 612 18.32 -34.35 14.86
CA TYR A 612 18.01 -33.24 13.93
C TYR A 612 16.54 -32.83 14.00
N PRO A 613 16.16 -31.63 13.48
CA PRO A 613 14.77 -31.25 13.27
C PRO A 613 13.99 -32.32 12.48
N ASP A 614 12.72 -32.49 12.82
CA ASP A 614 11.85 -33.49 12.20
C ASP A 614 11.50 -33.13 10.73
N ASN A 615 11.49 -34.13 9.85
CA ASN A 615 11.27 -33.92 8.41
C ASN A 615 9.82 -33.52 8.08
N ASP A 616 8.81 -34.06 8.78
CA ASP A 616 7.41 -33.70 8.55
C ASP A 616 7.16 -32.27 9.05
N LEU A 617 7.78 -31.88 10.17
CA LEU A 617 7.76 -30.51 10.67
C LEU A 617 8.46 -29.53 9.71
N CYS A 618 9.63 -29.87 9.18
CA CYS A 618 10.32 -29.06 8.18
C CYS A 618 9.47 -28.90 6.91
N ASN A 619 8.79 -29.95 6.45
CA ASN A 619 7.89 -29.87 5.30
C ASN A 619 6.62 -29.04 5.59
N LEU A 620 6.06 -29.10 6.80
CA LEU A 620 4.99 -28.21 7.23
C LEU A 620 5.41 -26.73 7.16
N VAL A 621 6.58 -26.41 7.72
CA VAL A 621 7.15 -25.05 7.73
C VAL A 621 7.45 -24.57 6.31
N ARG A 622 8.10 -25.39 5.47
CA ARG A 622 8.36 -25.10 4.06
C ARG A 622 7.07 -24.75 3.31
N ASN A 623 6.06 -25.61 3.42
CA ASN A 623 4.79 -25.43 2.71
C ASN A 623 4.06 -24.18 3.19
N ARG A 624 4.10 -23.88 4.50
CA ARG A 624 3.48 -22.68 5.06
C ARG A 624 4.15 -21.39 4.60
N ILE A 625 5.48 -21.32 4.59
CA ILE A 625 6.20 -20.14 4.09
C ILE A 625 5.94 -19.96 2.59
N TYR A 626 6.01 -21.04 1.81
CA TYR A 626 5.80 -20.99 0.36
C TYR A 626 4.38 -20.55 -0.03
N SER A 627 3.35 -21.13 0.59
CA SER A 627 1.96 -20.72 0.34
C SER A 627 1.73 -19.27 0.74
N THR A 628 2.26 -18.84 1.90
CA THR A 628 2.13 -17.46 2.38
C THR A 628 2.82 -16.47 1.45
N LEU A 629 4.01 -16.79 0.93
CA LEU A 629 4.70 -15.95 -0.05
C LEU A 629 3.93 -15.85 -1.36
N ASN A 630 3.37 -16.95 -1.87
CA ASN A 630 2.54 -16.91 -3.08
C ASN A 630 1.25 -16.09 -2.88
N ASP A 631 0.60 -16.19 -1.72
CA ASP A 631 -0.58 -15.40 -1.35
C ASP A 631 -0.27 -13.91 -1.16
N ILE A 632 0.94 -13.56 -0.73
CA ILE A 632 1.39 -12.15 -0.65
C ILE A 632 1.75 -11.63 -2.04
N SER A 633 2.55 -12.38 -2.82
CA SER A 633 2.95 -12.00 -4.17
C SER A 633 1.76 -11.78 -5.09
N SER A 634 0.82 -12.72 -5.13
CA SER A 634 -0.37 -12.64 -6.00
C SER A 634 -1.24 -11.40 -5.73
N ARG A 635 -1.25 -10.89 -4.49
CA ARG A 635 -2.01 -9.69 -4.09
C ARG A 635 -1.23 -8.38 -4.26
N ILE A 636 0.09 -8.37 -4.03
CA ILE A 636 0.85 -7.13 -3.71
C ILE A 636 2.10 -6.93 -4.60
N CYS A 637 2.63 -7.99 -5.20
CA CYS A 637 3.73 -7.90 -6.16
C CYS A 637 3.62 -9.05 -7.18
N PRO A 638 2.60 -9.01 -8.06
CA PRO A 638 2.20 -10.16 -8.88
C PRO A 638 3.19 -10.55 -9.99
N ASN A 639 4.31 -9.85 -10.13
CA ASN A 639 5.44 -10.25 -10.98
C ASN A 639 6.59 -10.95 -10.20
N SER A 640 6.57 -10.88 -8.86
CA SER A 640 7.61 -11.46 -8.00
C SER A 640 7.27 -12.90 -7.64
N MET A 641 7.90 -13.84 -8.35
CA MET A 641 7.86 -15.27 -8.02
C MET A 641 9.07 -15.65 -7.17
N PHE A 642 8.94 -16.71 -6.38
CA PHE A 642 10.03 -17.23 -5.55
C PHE A 642 10.44 -18.63 -6.00
N GLU A 643 11.71 -18.79 -6.38
CA GLU A 643 12.34 -20.09 -6.60
C GLU A 643 12.83 -20.66 -5.28
N ILE A 644 12.69 -21.98 -5.12
CA ILE A 644 13.13 -22.67 -3.91
C ILE A 644 14.57 -23.15 -4.09
N CYS A 645 15.45 -22.59 -3.27
CA CYS A 645 16.86 -22.89 -3.21
C CYS A 645 17.23 -23.41 -1.80
N VAL A 646 18.41 -24.00 -1.66
CA VAL A 646 18.99 -24.39 -0.38
C VAL A 646 20.41 -23.84 -0.24
N LYS A 647 20.83 -23.62 1.01
CA LYS A 647 22.20 -23.27 1.40
C LYS A 647 22.72 -24.23 2.45
N CYS A 648 24.05 -24.36 2.50
CA CYS A 648 24.74 -25.14 3.53
C CYS A 648 24.46 -24.61 4.94
N GLU A 649 24.33 -25.52 5.92
CA GLU A 649 24.23 -25.21 7.36
C GLU A 649 25.36 -24.28 7.88
N LYS A 650 26.50 -24.23 7.18
CA LYS A 650 27.68 -23.41 7.51
C LYS A 650 27.73 -22.09 6.75
N SER A 651 26.74 -21.81 5.91
CA SER A 651 26.63 -20.54 5.22
C SER A 651 25.89 -19.53 6.09
N SER A 652 26.53 -18.40 6.37
CA SER A 652 25.92 -17.29 7.09
C SER A 652 24.64 -16.80 6.40
N THR A 653 23.67 -16.31 7.18
CA THR A 653 22.47 -15.63 6.67
C THR A 653 22.80 -14.42 5.80
N ASP A 654 23.90 -13.73 6.11
CA ASP A 654 24.30 -12.43 5.56
C ASP A 654 25.00 -12.53 4.20
N THR A 655 25.03 -13.72 3.59
CA THR A 655 25.46 -13.89 2.19
C THR A 655 24.48 -14.68 1.34
N ILE A 656 24.27 -14.25 0.10
CA ILE A 656 23.55 -15.02 -0.94
C ILE A 656 24.45 -16.09 -1.61
N LYS A 657 25.75 -16.14 -1.30
CA LYS A 657 26.67 -17.12 -1.92
C LYS A 657 26.35 -18.55 -1.47
N GLY A 658 26.45 -19.49 -2.41
CA GLY A 658 26.21 -20.92 -2.16
C GLY A 658 24.75 -21.33 -2.15
N LEU A 659 23.86 -20.52 -2.73
CA LEU A 659 22.52 -20.95 -3.14
C LEU A 659 22.63 -22.08 -4.18
N HIS A 660 21.79 -23.09 -4.04
CA HIS A 660 21.65 -24.18 -4.99
C HIS A 660 20.16 -24.48 -5.19
N SER A 661 19.70 -24.57 -6.43
CA SER A 661 18.28 -24.80 -6.75
C SER A 661 17.86 -26.21 -6.36
N ILE A 662 16.68 -26.37 -5.74
CA ILE A 662 16.15 -27.70 -5.40
C ILE A 662 15.74 -28.52 -6.63
N THR A 663 15.54 -27.85 -7.78
CA THR A 663 15.16 -28.50 -9.04
C THR A 663 16.35 -28.92 -9.90
N ASP A 664 17.56 -28.48 -9.58
CA ASP A 664 18.77 -28.88 -10.32
C ASP A 664 19.38 -30.16 -9.74
N THR A 665 18.90 -31.31 -10.22
CA THR A 665 19.41 -32.63 -9.83
C THR A 665 20.67 -33.04 -10.59
N THR A 666 21.30 -32.15 -11.38
CA THR A 666 22.42 -32.52 -12.26
C THR A 666 23.77 -32.52 -11.53
N GLU A 667 23.94 -31.67 -10.51
CA GLU A 667 25.16 -31.59 -9.71
C GLU A 667 25.15 -32.55 -8.52
N LYS A 668 26.22 -33.33 -8.33
CA LYS A 668 26.40 -34.17 -7.13
C LYS A 668 27.02 -33.42 -5.95
N ARG A 669 27.61 -32.25 -6.20
CA ARG A 669 28.24 -31.38 -5.21
C ARG A 669 28.14 -29.92 -5.65
N CYS A 670 27.71 -29.06 -4.74
CA CYS A 670 27.65 -27.61 -4.95
C CYS A 670 28.74 -26.89 -4.14
N ALA A 671 29.03 -25.64 -4.50
CA ALA A 671 29.94 -24.77 -3.76
C ALA A 671 29.24 -24.14 -2.55
N CYS A 672 29.77 -24.37 -1.35
CA CYS A 672 29.38 -23.60 -0.16
C CYS A 672 29.88 -22.15 -0.27
N SER A 673 29.27 -21.22 0.48
CA SER A 673 29.81 -19.88 0.71
C SER A 673 31.27 -19.89 1.24
N ASN A 674 31.69 -20.98 1.89
CA ASN A 674 33.09 -21.25 2.19
C ASN A 674 33.70 -22.15 1.10
N PRO A 675 34.66 -21.64 0.28
CA PRO A 675 35.24 -22.40 -0.83
C PRO A 675 36.08 -23.63 -0.40
N LYS A 676 36.37 -23.79 0.90
CA LYS A 676 37.05 -24.98 1.45
C LYS A 676 36.07 -26.09 1.91
N HIS A 677 34.76 -25.91 1.73
CA HIS A 677 33.73 -26.85 2.18
C HIS A 677 32.82 -27.31 1.02
N PRO A 678 33.21 -28.32 0.24
CA PRO A 678 32.33 -28.93 -0.76
C PRO A 678 31.21 -29.72 -0.07
N VAL A 679 29.96 -29.50 -0.49
CA VAL A 679 28.78 -30.16 0.12
C VAL A 679 28.12 -31.07 -0.92
N LYS A 680 27.60 -32.23 -0.47
CA LYS A 680 26.75 -33.08 -1.31
C LYS A 680 25.34 -32.49 -1.37
N VAL A 681 24.75 -32.44 -2.56
CA VAL A 681 23.38 -31.91 -2.76
C VAL A 681 22.36 -32.72 -1.95
N GLU A 682 22.42 -34.05 -2.01
CA GLU A 682 21.64 -34.99 -1.18
C GLU A 682 21.59 -34.59 0.32
N SER A 683 22.71 -34.10 0.87
CA SER A 683 22.81 -33.71 2.28
C SER A 683 22.20 -32.35 2.59
N LEU A 684 22.01 -31.49 1.59
CA LEU A 684 21.26 -30.24 1.72
C LEU A 684 19.75 -30.48 1.59
N LEU A 685 19.36 -31.43 0.74
CA LEU A 685 17.97 -31.70 0.40
C LEU A 685 17.25 -32.58 1.43
N LYS A 686 17.98 -33.44 2.17
CA LYS A 686 17.46 -34.37 3.20
C LYS A 686 16.34 -33.83 4.12
N PHE A 687 16.38 -32.55 4.49
CA PHE A 687 15.43 -31.93 5.43
C PHE A 687 14.22 -31.26 4.75
N TRP A 688 14.25 -31.13 3.43
CA TRP A 688 13.31 -30.30 2.66
C TRP A 688 12.72 -31.03 1.44
N GLU A 689 13.06 -32.30 1.21
CA GLU A 689 12.46 -33.12 0.14
C GLU A 689 10.98 -33.46 0.43
N VAL A 690 10.22 -33.61 -0.66
CA VAL A 690 8.80 -34.04 -0.66
C VAL A 690 8.73 -35.54 -0.95
#